data_AF-A0A2I0VS10-F1
#
_entry.id   AF-A0A2I0VS10-F1
#
_cell.length_a   1.000
_cell.length_b   1.000
_cell.length_c   1.000
_cell.angle_alpha   90.00
_cell.angle_beta   90.00
_cell.angle_gamma   90.00
#
_symmetry.space_group_name_H-M   'P 1'
#
loop_
_entity.id
_entity.type
_entity.pdbx_description
1 polymer ?
#
loop_
_entity_poly.entity_id
_entity_poly.type
_entity_poly.pdbx_seq_one_letter_code
_entity_poly.pdbx_strand_id
1 'polypeptide(L)'
;MSSVLMADSVGSGMKIRGELPLQKCKLALDSATFSDGKKEEIGSMLVDIIAHLGQDLTMPVEYRSRLTKMAKWFAESSLVPSRLLQERCEEEFLWESELSKLKANELKSKEVRINTRLLYQQTKFNLLREESEGYSKLVTLLCQNGVDAANQTTSFGIISIIKSLIGHFDLDPNRVFDIVLECFELYHDNNIFYSLIPIFPKSHAAQILGFKFQYYQRIEVSSPVPSGLYRLAALLVKSDFIDLDSICAHLLPKDEEAFEHYDALIAKRFEEANKIGKINLAATGKDLMEDEKQDVTVDLFTALDMESEAVMEHAAEVENNQSFGLLIGFLSIDDWYHAQVLFDRLSHLNPVAHILVCEGLFRAIEKSIASSYDIVCHKRLQNIGNSFTTCSDTTESVITSSIPVPQVDLSRDLFQMLAAAGPYLHRDTILLQKVCRVLRAYYLSAQESASVAGNLLSHVTGDVTRKHPGFQAKEARLRVEEALGACLLPSLQLIPANPAVGQGIWEVLSLLPYEARYRLYGEWEKDDECIPMVLAARQIAKLDTRRLLKRLAKENLKQLGRMVAKLAHANPMTVLRTIVHQIEAYKDMITPVVDAFKYLTQLEYDILEYVVIERLAQGGREKLKDDGLNLSDWLQSLASFWGHL
;
A
#
# COMPACT_ATOMS: atom_id res chain seq x y z
N MET A 1 2.17 31.97 82.08
CA MET A 1 1.97 33.24 81.35
C MET A 1 0.49 33.56 81.20
N SER A 2 -0.23 33.80 82.31
CA SER A 2 -1.67 34.13 82.30
C SER A 2 -1.98 35.39 83.12
N SER A 3 -0.97 36.19 83.45
CA SER A 3 -1.09 37.34 84.36
C SER A 3 -0.58 38.65 83.77
N VAL A 4 -0.58 38.80 82.43
CA VAL A 4 -0.24 40.08 81.77
C VAL A 4 -1.28 40.50 80.71
N LEU A 5 -2.40 39.78 80.57
CA LEU A 5 -3.43 40.12 79.57
C LEU A 5 -4.81 40.09 80.21
N MET A 6 -5.23 41.25 80.76
CA MET A 6 -6.58 41.77 81.04
C MET A 6 -6.40 42.91 82.06
N ALA A 7 -6.89 44.15 81.95
CA ALA A 7 -7.63 44.97 81.00
C ALA A 7 -7.23 46.44 81.38
N ASP A 8 -7.25 47.47 80.54
CA ASP A 8 -8.47 48.24 80.24
C ASP A 8 -8.27 49.22 79.06
N SER A 9 -9.20 49.08 78.10
CA SER A 9 -10.04 50.09 77.43
C SER A 9 -9.49 51.41 76.84
N VAL A 10 -9.85 51.57 75.55
CA VAL A 10 -10.18 52.79 74.77
C VAL A 10 -9.04 53.60 74.14
N GLY A 11 -8.94 53.45 72.82
CA GLY A 11 -8.46 54.49 71.90
C GLY A 11 -7.03 54.31 71.41
N SER A 12 -6.91 54.13 70.09
CA SER A 12 -5.65 54.01 69.32
C SER A 12 -5.04 52.60 69.27
N GLY A 13 -4.63 52.21 68.06
CA GLY A 13 -4.37 50.83 67.66
C GLY A 13 -3.51 50.02 68.63
N MET A 14 -3.96 48.81 68.93
CA MET A 14 -3.18 47.76 69.58
C MET A 14 -1.97 47.39 68.70
N LYS A 15 -0.91 48.20 68.77
CA LYS A 15 0.43 47.77 68.43
C LYS A 15 0.94 46.97 69.62
N ILE A 16 0.96 45.64 69.49
CA ILE A 16 1.77 44.79 70.39
C ILE A 16 3.24 45.07 70.04
N ARG A 17 3.77 46.20 70.54
CA ARG A 17 5.20 46.49 70.55
C ARG A 17 5.83 45.76 71.74
N GLY A 18 6.08 44.47 71.56
CA GLY A 18 6.91 43.71 72.48
C GLY A 18 8.39 44.03 72.25
N GLU A 19 8.94 44.98 73.01
CA GLU A 19 10.41 45.19 73.11
C GLU A 19 11.07 44.19 74.08
N LEU A 20 10.54 42.97 74.23
CA LEU A 20 11.22 41.96 75.04
C LEU A 20 12.39 41.37 74.24
N PRO A 21 13.64 41.46 74.74
CA PRO A 21 14.76 40.75 74.15
C PRO A 21 14.50 39.24 74.18
N LEU A 22 14.88 38.52 73.12
CA LEU A 22 14.70 37.06 72.98
C LEU A 22 15.22 36.28 74.22
N GLN A 23 16.26 36.79 74.87
CA GLN A 23 16.85 36.26 76.11
C GLN A 23 15.89 36.27 77.31
N LYS A 24 15.03 37.29 77.42
CA LYS A 24 14.02 37.38 78.49
C LYS A 24 12.80 36.51 78.21
N CYS A 25 12.42 36.38 76.93
CA CYS A 25 11.37 35.43 76.52
C CYS A 25 11.78 33.99 76.82
N LYS A 26 13.04 33.63 76.52
CA LYS A 26 13.61 32.31 76.81
C LYS A 26 13.51 31.95 78.30
N LEU A 27 13.95 32.85 79.19
CA LEU A 27 13.86 32.65 80.64
C LEU A 27 12.41 32.48 81.13
N ALA A 28 11.46 33.20 80.55
CA ALA A 28 10.04 33.13 80.94
C ALA A 28 9.34 31.86 80.42
N LEU A 29 9.82 31.32 79.30
CA LEU A 29 9.29 30.10 78.67
C LEU A 29 9.87 28.85 79.36
N ASP A 30 11.16 28.86 79.69
CA ASP A 30 11.85 27.78 80.44
C ASP A 30 11.33 27.65 81.89
N SER A 31 10.80 28.72 82.46
CA SER A 31 10.18 28.73 83.80
C SER A 31 8.69 28.40 83.79
N ALA A 32 8.08 28.18 82.62
CA ALA A 32 6.70 27.77 82.50
C ALA A 32 6.58 26.22 82.48
N THR A 33 5.98 25.65 83.52
CA THR A 33 5.65 24.22 83.56
C THR A 33 4.36 23.96 82.76
N PHE A 34 4.48 23.35 81.59
CA PHE A 34 3.33 22.97 80.77
C PHE A 34 2.89 21.54 81.10
N SER A 35 1.59 21.31 81.33
CA SER A 35 1.02 19.96 81.42
C SER A 35 1.15 19.24 80.07
N ASP A 36 1.64 18.01 80.05
CA ASP A 36 2.09 17.32 78.83
C ASP A 36 1.05 17.22 77.69
N GLY A 37 -0.25 17.28 77.97
CA GLY A 37 -1.31 17.30 76.93
C GLY A 37 -1.57 18.66 76.27
N LYS A 38 -1.18 19.79 76.87
CA LYS A 38 -1.40 21.15 76.33
C LYS A 38 -0.23 21.69 75.53
N LYS A 39 0.93 21.00 75.56
CA LYS A 39 2.14 21.43 74.84
C LYS A 39 1.92 21.40 73.33
N GLU A 40 1.25 20.38 72.79
CA GLU A 40 0.97 20.25 71.37
C GLU A 40 -0.04 21.30 70.86
N GLU A 41 -1.11 21.56 71.63
CA GLU A 41 -2.10 22.60 71.31
C GLU A 41 -1.47 24.01 71.34
N ILE A 42 -0.66 24.30 72.35
CA ILE A 42 0.06 25.58 72.46
C ILE A 42 1.08 25.71 71.34
N GLY A 43 1.79 24.62 71.02
CA GLY A 43 2.71 24.58 69.88
C GLY A 43 2.01 24.88 68.56
N SER A 44 0.83 24.27 68.31
CA SER A 44 0.02 24.54 67.12
C SER A 44 -0.45 26.00 67.06
N MET A 45 -0.95 26.57 68.16
CA MET A 45 -1.39 27.97 68.20
C MET A 45 -0.23 28.96 67.97
N LEU A 46 0.95 28.67 68.52
CA LEU A 46 2.15 29.47 68.28
C LEU A 46 2.57 29.43 66.82
N VAL A 47 2.48 28.27 66.16
CA VAL A 47 2.75 28.15 64.72
C VAL A 47 1.76 28.98 63.91
N ASP A 48 0.47 28.97 64.22
CA ASP A 48 -0.52 29.78 63.50
C ASP A 48 -0.23 31.27 63.62
N ILE A 49 0.15 31.73 64.81
CA ILE A 49 0.55 33.13 65.03
C ILE A 49 1.81 33.47 64.22
N ILE A 50 2.82 32.59 64.24
CA ILE A 50 4.07 32.81 63.49
C ILE A 50 3.82 32.80 61.98
N ALA A 51 3.02 31.86 61.49
CA ALA A 51 2.65 31.75 60.08
C ALA A 51 1.90 33.00 59.63
N HIS A 52 0.88 33.43 60.38
CA HIS A 52 0.10 34.63 60.06
C HIS A 52 0.94 35.91 60.08
N LEU A 53 1.84 36.06 61.07
CA LEU A 53 2.77 37.19 61.10
C LEU A 53 3.81 37.11 59.98
N GLY A 54 4.24 35.91 59.57
CA GLY A 54 5.19 35.70 58.49
C GLY A 54 4.69 36.15 57.12
N GLN A 55 3.37 36.13 56.91
CA GLN A 55 2.68 36.57 55.69
C GLN A 55 2.63 38.10 55.52
N ASP A 56 2.89 38.87 56.58
CA ASP A 56 2.82 40.33 56.50
C ASP A 56 4.05 40.92 55.79
N LEU A 57 3.87 41.23 54.51
CA LEU A 57 4.86 41.87 53.63
C LEU A 57 5.17 43.34 54.01
N THR A 58 4.37 43.95 54.90
CA THR A 58 4.55 45.35 55.34
C THR A 58 5.39 45.48 56.61
N MET A 59 5.79 44.35 57.22
CA MET A 59 6.62 44.36 58.43
C MET A 59 8.02 44.95 58.17
N PRO A 60 8.52 45.85 59.03
CA PRO A 60 9.89 46.33 58.93
C PRO A 60 10.91 45.20 59.12
N VAL A 61 12.03 45.27 58.39
CA VAL A 61 13.09 44.24 58.32
C VAL A 61 13.60 43.79 59.70
N GLU A 62 13.68 44.72 60.66
CA GLU A 62 14.10 44.43 62.04
C GLU A 62 13.12 43.54 62.82
N TYR A 63 11.82 43.64 62.54
CA TYR A 63 10.79 42.81 63.18
C TYR A 63 10.69 41.46 62.49
N ARG A 64 10.82 41.42 61.15
CA ARG A 64 10.89 40.16 60.40
C ARG A 64 12.09 39.31 60.85
N SER A 65 13.29 39.91 60.96
CA SER A 65 14.48 39.22 61.49
C SER A 65 14.30 38.68 62.92
N ARG A 66 13.56 39.41 63.78
CA ARG A 66 13.21 38.95 65.14
C ARG A 66 12.27 37.75 65.09
N LEU A 67 11.25 37.79 64.24
CA LEU A 67 10.30 36.69 64.04
C LEU A 67 11.00 35.43 63.51
N THR A 68 11.90 35.57 62.53
CA THR A 68 12.70 34.48 61.96
C THR A 68 13.58 33.80 63.03
N LYS A 69 14.26 34.60 63.87
CA LYS A 69 15.06 34.08 65.00
C LYS A 69 14.20 33.38 66.05
N MET A 70 13.00 33.90 66.30
CA MET A 70 12.05 33.32 67.24
C MET A 70 11.48 31.98 66.73
N ALA A 71 11.13 31.89 65.45
CA ALA A 71 10.67 30.65 64.82
C ALA A 71 11.76 29.55 64.85
N LYS A 72 13.01 29.92 64.53
CA LYS A 72 14.16 29.00 64.64
C LYS A 72 14.38 28.52 66.08
N TRP A 73 14.31 29.43 67.05
CA TRP A 73 14.43 29.07 68.46
C TRP A 73 13.32 28.14 68.93
N PHE A 74 12.07 28.37 68.52
CA PHE A 74 10.97 27.48 68.87
C PHE A 74 11.14 26.06 68.30
N ALA A 75 11.65 25.94 67.07
CA ALA A 75 11.98 24.64 66.47
C ALA A 75 13.13 23.94 67.22
N GLU A 76 14.18 24.66 67.62
CA GLU A 76 15.34 24.12 68.37
C GLU A 76 14.98 23.73 69.81
N SER A 77 14.05 24.46 70.44
CA SER A 77 13.62 24.23 71.82
C SER A 77 12.69 23.02 72.02
N SER A 78 12.35 22.30 70.94
CA SER A 78 11.35 21.21 70.91
C SER A 78 9.93 21.59 71.35
N LEU A 79 9.66 22.88 71.62
CA LEU A 79 8.32 23.39 71.94
C LEU A 79 7.37 23.31 70.75
N VAL A 80 7.92 23.45 69.54
CA VAL A 80 7.18 23.34 68.27
C VAL A 80 7.91 22.33 67.37
N PRO A 81 7.26 21.23 66.96
CA PRO A 81 7.81 20.33 65.96
C PRO A 81 8.07 21.07 64.64
N SER A 82 9.28 20.96 64.08
CA SER A 82 9.65 21.61 62.81
C SER A 82 8.71 21.27 61.66
N ARG A 83 8.05 20.10 61.70
CA ARG A 83 7.02 19.68 60.75
C ARG A 83 5.84 20.65 60.68
N LEU A 84 5.36 21.17 61.81
CA LEU A 84 4.20 22.08 61.84
C LEU A 84 4.55 23.45 61.24
N LEU A 85 5.76 23.94 61.50
CA LEU A 85 6.25 25.18 60.88
C LEU A 85 6.37 25.01 59.36
N GLN A 86 6.93 23.89 58.90
CA GLN A 86 7.06 23.56 57.48
C GLN A 86 5.72 23.39 56.75
N GLU A 87 4.66 22.96 57.46
CA GLU A 87 3.32 22.78 56.88
C GLU A 87 2.55 24.10 56.71
N ARG A 88 2.76 25.08 57.61
CA ARG A 88 1.92 26.29 57.68
C ARG A 88 2.60 27.59 57.25
N CYS A 89 3.93 27.64 57.20
CA CYS A 89 4.66 28.86 56.82
C CYS A 89 4.97 28.91 55.31
N GLU A 90 5.06 30.12 54.76
CA GLU A 90 5.39 30.36 53.35
C GLU A 90 6.86 30.04 53.01
N GLU A 91 7.14 29.82 51.71
CA GLU A 91 8.43 29.28 51.26
C GLU A 91 9.60 30.23 51.52
N GLU A 92 9.37 31.54 51.41
CA GLU A 92 10.37 32.58 51.70
C GLU A 92 10.73 32.61 53.19
N PHE A 93 9.73 32.52 54.07
CA PHE A 93 9.94 32.52 55.51
C PHE A 93 10.65 31.24 56.00
N LEU A 94 10.32 30.08 55.41
CA LEU A 94 10.97 28.80 55.71
C LEU A 94 12.45 28.77 55.29
N TRP A 95 12.81 29.46 54.21
CA TRP A 95 14.20 29.64 53.81
C TRP A 95 14.93 30.62 54.73
N GLU A 96 14.32 31.78 55.03
CA GLU A 96 14.91 32.80 55.93
C GLU A 96 15.17 32.24 57.34
N SER A 97 14.32 31.34 57.82
CA SER A 97 14.42 30.73 59.16
C SER A 97 15.34 29.52 59.24
N GLU A 98 16.00 29.14 58.12
CA GLU A 98 16.82 27.93 57.99
C GLU A 98 16.06 26.63 58.35
N LEU A 99 14.73 26.67 58.32
CA LEU A 99 13.86 25.52 58.59
C LEU A 99 13.68 24.63 57.35
N SER A 100 14.14 25.08 56.18
CA SER A 100 14.26 24.29 54.95
C SER A 100 15.69 24.32 54.40
N LYS A 101 16.14 23.19 53.86
CA LYS A 101 17.45 23.06 53.17
C LYS A 101 17.42 23.55 51.72
N LEU A 102 16.23 23.77 51.16
CA LEU A 102 16.02 24.18 49.77
C LEU A 102 15.70 25.67 49.70
N LYS A 103 16.17 26.35 48.66
CA LYS A 103 15.84 27.76 48.42
C LYS A 103 14.33 27.93 48.20
N ALA A 104 13.77 29.08 48.57
CA ALA A 104 12.34 29.38 48.44
C ALA A 104 11.77 29.07 47.03
N ASN A 105 12.46 29.48 45.97
CA ASN A 105 12.04 29.21 44.58
C ASN A 105 12.03 27.71 44.22
N GLU A 106 12.95 26.92 44.78
CA GLU A 106 13.01 25.47 44.56
C GLU A 106 11.91 24.73 45.33
N LEU A 107 11.54 25.22 46.52
CA LEU A 107 10.39 24.72 47.27
C LEU A 107 9.09 25.00 46.53
N LYS A 108 8.90 26.24 46.09
CA LYS A 108 7.72 26.66 45.32
C LYS A 108 7.53 25.85 44.04
N SER A 109 8.60 25.65 43.27
CA SER A 109 8.52 24.81 42.06
C SER A 109 8.23 23.34 42.37
N LYS A 110 8.77 22.78 43.47
CA LYS A 110 8.42 21.42 43.93
C LYS A 110 6.98 21.33 44.41
N GLU A 111 6.50 22.32 45.16
CA GLU A 111 5.12 22.40 45.62
C GLU A 111 4.17 22.46 44.43
N VAL A 112 4.40 23.36 43.46
CA VAL A 112 3.62 23.43 42.22
C VAL A 112 3.62 22.09 41.50
N ARG A 113 4.77 21.42 41.39
CA ARG A 113 4.86 20.09 40.75
C ARG A 113 4.07 19.03 41.50
N ILE A 114 4.12 19.02 42.84
CA ILE A 114 3.39 18.07 43.69
C ILE A 114 1.89 18.34 43.63
N ASN A 115 1.46 19.59 43.79
CA ASN A 115 0.07 20.00 43.70
C ASN A 115 -0.48 19.71 42.30
N THR A 116 0.31 19.96 41.25
CA THR A 116 -0.09 19.61 39.88
C THR A 116 -0.31 18.11 39.73
N ARG A 117 0.60 17.32 40.30
CA ARG A 117 0.51 15.86 40.31
C ARG A 117 -0.71 15.36 41.09
N LEU A 118 -0.98 15.93 42.26
CA LEU A 118 -2.08 15.52 43.13
C LEU A 118 -3.46 15.93 42.58
N LEU A 119 -3.56 17.10 41.96
CA LEU A 119 -4.83 17.68 41.53
C LEU A 119 -5.19 17.37 40.07
N TYR A 120 -4.21 17.25 39.18
CA TYR A 120 -4.46 17.16 37.73
C TYR A 120 -3.97 15.87 37.08
N GLN A 121 -3.16 15.06 37.75
CA GLN A 121 -2.77 13.76 37.19
C GLN A 121 -3.89 12.74 37.44
N GLN A 122 -4.56 12.33 36.38
CA GLN A 122 -5.47 11.20 36.44
C GLN A 122 -4.68 9.91 36.68
N THR A 123 -5.07 9.12 37.67
CA THR A 123 -4.51 7.79 37.91
C THR A 123 -5.05 6.83 36.86
N LYS A 124 -4.34 6.72 35.73
CA LYS A 124 -4.61 5.72 34.70
C LYS A 124 -3.37 4.88 34.49
N PHE A 125 -3.55 3.57 34.45
CA PHE A 125 -2.44 2.63 34.34
C PHE A 125 -2.27 2.22 32.88
N ASN A 126 -1.17 2.65 32.26
CA ASN A 126 -0.89 2.42 30.85
C ASN A 126 0.07 1.24 30.64
N LEU A 127 0.84 0.85 31.66
CA LEU A 127 1.82 -0.21 31.55
C LEU A 127 1.31 -1.51 32.17
N LEU A 128 1.60 -2.64 31.51
CA LEU A 128 1.17 -3.97 31.97
C LEU A 128 1.65 -4.31 33.39
N ARG A 129 2.80 -3.76 33.79
CA ARG A 129 3.38 -3.97 35.14
C ARG A 129 2.69 -3.15 36.24
N GLU A 130 1.98 -2.09 35.87
CA GLU A 130 1.29 -1.24 36.84
C GLU A 130 0.03 -1.94 37.35
N GLU A 131 -0.76 -2.53 36.43
CA GLU A 131 -1.99 -3.26 36.76
C GLU A 131 -2.06 -4.61 36.06
N SER A 132 -1.25 -5.56 36.53
CA SER A 132 -1.12 -6.89 35.91
C SER A 132 -2.41 -7.71 35.96
N GLU A 133 -3.21 -7.58 37.01
CA GLU A 133 -4.49 -8.29 37.16
C GLU A 133 -5.53 -7.82 36.13
N GLY A 134 -5.70 -6.50 35.99
CA GLY A 134 -6.67 -5.91 35.07
C GLY A 134 -6.37 -6.29 33.61
N TYR A 135 -5.11 -6.16 33.19
CA TYR A 135 -4.69 -6.55 31.83
C TYR A 135 -4.77 -8.06 31.60
N SER A 136 -4.45 -8.90 32.59
CA SER A 136 -4.56 -10.36 32.46
C SER A 136 -6.02 -10.81 32.29
N LYS A 137 -6.96 -10.21 33.04
CA LYS A 137 -8.40 -10.46 32.90
C LYS A 137 -8.91 -10.03 31.54
N LEU A 138 -8.46 -8.87 31.04
CA LEU A 138 -8.81 -8.39 29.70
C LEU A 138 -8.35 -9.35 28.61
N VAL A 139 -7.07 -9.73 28.59
CA VAL A 139 -6.52 -10.65 27.57
C VAL A 139 -7.24 -12.00 27.63
N THR A 140 -7.47 -12.53 28.83
CA THR A 140 -8.19 -13.79 29.02
C THR A 140 -9.60 -13.73 28.43
N LEU A 141 -10.33 -12.63 28.65
CA LEU A 141 -11.67 -12.42 28.10
C LEU A 141 -11.67 -12.38 26.56
N LEU A 142 -10.67 -11.73 25.96
CA LEU A 142 -10.54 -11.62 24.50
C LEU A 142 -10.15 -12.95 23.85
N CYS A 143 -9.29 -13.74 24.49
CA CYS A 143 -8.82 -15.03 23.97
C CYS A 143 -9.80 -16.20 24.18
N GLN A 144 -10.66 -16.15 25.21
CA GLN A 144 -11.58 -17.25 25.53
C GLN A 144 -12.69 -17.49 24.49
N ASN A 145 -13.03 -16.49 23.68
CA ASN A 145 -14.20 -16.53 22.79
C ASN A 145 -13.83 -16.84 21.33
N GLY A 146 -13.08 -17.92 21.11
CA GLY A 146 -12.84 -18.48 19.77
C GLY A 146 -13.96 -19.41 19.32
N VAL A 147 -14.54 -19.10 18.15
CA VAL A 147 -15.42 -19.94 17.29
C VAL A 147 -16.94 -20.00 17.59
N ASP A 148 -17.43 -19.85 18.83
CA ASP A 148 -18.86 -20.19 19.13
C ASP A 148 -19.83 -19.03 19.53
N ALA A 149 -19.49 -17.76 19.33
CA ALA A 149 -20.35 -16.64 19.77
C ALA A 149 -21.05 -15.89 18.62
N ALA A 150 -21.87 -16.59 17.84
CA ALA A 150 -22.71 -15.99 16.78
C ALA A 150 -23.98 -15.27 17.31
N ASN A 151 -24.02 -14.84 18.57
CA ASN A 151 -25.17 -14.15 19.16
C ASN A 151 -24.83 -12.67 19.47
N GLN A 152 -25.61 -11.73 18.94
CA GLN A 152 -25.50 -10.29 19.21
C GLN A 152 -25.57 -9.95 20.72
N THR A 153 -26.28 -10.78 21.50
CA THR A 153 -26.44 -10.63 22.96
C THR A 153 -25.11 -10.82 23.71
N THR A 154 -24.25 -11.72 23.23
CA THR A 154 -22.92 -11.96 23.80
C THR A 154 -21.98 -10.79 23.58
N SER A 155 -22.06 -10.13 22.40
CA SER A 155 -21.25 -8.93 22.10
C SER A 155 -21.53 -7.81 23.10
N PHE A 156 -22.80 -7.49 23.38
CA PHE A 156 -23.14 -6.42 24.33
C PHE A 156 -22.67 -6.74 25.76
N GLY A 157 -22.75 -8.01 26.17
CA GLY A 157 -22.22 -8.48 27.45
C GLY A 157 -20.71 -8.24 27.57
N ILE A 158 -19.94 -8.62 26.54
CA ILE A 158 -18.48 -8.43 26.51
C ILE A 158 -18.12 -6.94 26.58
N ILE A 159 -18.84 -6.09 25.84
CA ILE A 159 -18.65 -4.63 25.87
C ILE A 159 -18.84 -4.07 27.28
N SER A 160 -19.89 -4.51 27.97
CA SER A 160 -20.15 -4.10 29.34
C SER A 160 -19.04 -4.56 30.29
N ILE A 161 -18.52 -5.78 30.10
CA ILE A 161 -17.42 -6.32 30.91
C ILE A 161 -16.14 -5.51 30.66
N ILE A 162 -15.78 -5.22 29.41
CA ILE A 162 -14.60 -4.42 29.09
C ILE A 162 -14.70 -3.01 29.71
N LYS A 163 -15.85 -2.35 29.59
CA LYS A 163 -16.08 -1.05 30.25
C LYS A 163 -15.96 -1.14 31.77
N SER A 164 -16.46 -2.23 32.36
CA SER A 164 -16.31 -2.48 33.80
C SER A 164 -14.86 -2.71 34.20
N LEU A 165 -14.07 -3.42 33.39
CA LEU A 165 -12.64 -3.64 33.67
C LEU A 165 -11.85 -2.33 33.58
N ILE A 166 -12.11 -1.52 32.56
CA ILE A 166 -11.49 -0.18 32.39
C ILE A 166 -11.76 0.68 33.63
N GLY A 167 -13.00 0.71 34.11
CA GLY A 167 -13.38 1.54 35.26
C GLY A 167 -12.97 0.96 36.62
N HIS A 168 -12.87 -0.36 36.77
CA HIS A 168 -12.54 -0.99 38.06
C HIS A 168 -11.04 -1.00 38.35
N PHE A 169 -10.22 -1.18 37.31
CA PHE A 169 -8.75 -1.22 37.42
C PHE A 169 -8.09 0.05 36.90
N ASP A 170 -8.84 1.11 36.62
CA ASP A 170 -8.35 2.38 36.07
C ASP A 170 -7.40 2.20 34.85
N LEU A 171 -7.74 1.27 33.96
CA LEU A 171 -6.90 0.95 32.79
C LEU A 171 -6.89 2.09 31.78
N ASP A 172 -5.75 2.34 31.14
CA ASP A 172 -5.67 3.31 30.04
C ASP A 172 -6.47 2.80 28.82
N PRO A 173 -7.50 3.53 28.35
CA PRO A 173 -8.32 3.08 27.22
C PRO A 173 -7.55 2.91 25.91
N ASN A 174 -6.48 3.67 25.67
CA ASN A 174 -5.67 3.53 24.47
C ASN A 174 -4.86 2.23 24.52
N ARG A 175 -4.33 1.85 25.69
CA ARG A 175 -3.64 0.56 25.87
C ARG A 175 -4.59 -0.61 25.77
N VAL A 176 -5.80 -0.49 26.31
CA VAL A 176 -6.83 -1.51 26.13
C VAL A 176 -7.18 -1.67 24.66
N PHE A 177 -7.33 -0.56 23.92
CA PHE A 177 -7.59 -0.61 22.48
C PHE A 177 -6.44 -1.27 21.70
N ASP A 178 -5.20 -0.94 22.04
CA ASP A 178 -4.00 -1.54 21.47
C ASP A 178 -3.97 -3.07 21.63
N ILE A 179 -4.32 -3.59 22.81
CA ILE A 179 -4.44 -5.03 23.07
C ILE A 179 -5.60 -5.64 22.27
N VAL A 180 -6.73 -4.94 22.15
CA VAL A 180 -7.87 -5.40 21.33
C VAL A 180 -7.46 -5.54 19.86
N LEU A 181 -6.68 -4.60 19.33
CA LEU A 181 -6.15 -4.66 17.98
C LEU A 181 -5.18 -5.84 17.80
N GLU A 182 -4.28 -6.08 18.76
CA GLU A 182 -3.38 -7.25 18.75
C GLU A 182 -4.15 -8.58 18.76
N CYS A 183 -5.20 -8.69 19.59
CA CYS A 183 -6.05 -9.87 19.58
C CYS A 183 -6.82 -10.02 18.25
N PHE A 184 -7.26 -8.91 17.64
CA PHE A 184 -7.96 -8.96 16.35
C PHE A 184 -7.02 -9.38 15.21
N GLU A 185 -5.76 -8.95 15.25
CA GLU A 185 -4.72 -9.44 14.34
C GLU A 185 -4.47 -10.95 14.51
N LEU A 186 -4.56 -11.51 15.72
CA LEU A 186 -4.36 -12.95 15.91
C LEU A 186 -5.60 -13.77 15.51
N TYR A 187 -6.80 -13.23 15.71
CA TYR A 187 -8.07 -13.94 15.55
C TYR A 187 -8.97 -13.26 14.49
N HIS A 188 -8.49 -13.23 13.24
CA HIS A 188 -9.13 -12.53 12.12
C HIS A 188 -10.59 -12.94 11.82
N ASP A 189 -10.97 -14.19 12.11
CA ASP A 189 -12.31 -14.73 11.80
C ASP A 189 -13.36 -14.37 12.87
N ASN A 190 -12.95 -13.76 13.98
CA ASN A 190 -13.84 -13.47 15.08
C ASN A 190 -14.59 -12.15 14.86
N ASN A 191 -15.87 -12.25 14.53
CA ASN A 191 -16.72 -11.09 14.25
C ASN A 191 -16.96 -10.17 15.47
N ILE A 192 -16.66 -10.61 16.70
CA ILE A 192 -16.83 -9.79 17.91
C ILE A 192 -16.00 -8.51 17.83
N PHE A 193 -14.79 -8.56 17.27
CA PHE A 193 -13.90 -7.40 17.21
C PHE A 193 -14.50 -6.23 16.44
N TYR A 194 -15.30 -6.48 15.39
CA TYR A 194 -16.06 -5.43 14.68
C TYR A 194 -17.03 -4.68 15.59
N SER A 195 -17.62 -5.35 16.59
CA SER A 195 -18.50 -4.72 17.56
C SER A 195 -17.74 -3.98 18.68
N LEU A 196 -16.46 -4.33 18.91
CA LEU A 196 -15.62 -3.72 19.94
C LEU A 196 -14.94 -2.43 19.47
N ILE A 197 -14.52 -2.37 18.21
CA ILE A 197 -13.79 -1.22 17.64
C ILE A 197 -14.53 0.13 17.85
N PRO A 198 -15.86 0.24 17.61
CA PRO A 198 -16.57 1.52 17.76
C PRO A 198 -16.63 2.11 19.17
N ILE A 199 -16.22 1.36 20.21
CA ILE A 199 -16.22 1.82 21.61
C ILE A 199 -15.08 2.80 21.87
N PHE A 200 -14.00 2.68 21.10
CA PHE A 200 -12.77 3.44 21.29
C PHE A 200 -12.75 4.70 20.42
N PRO A 201 -12.06 5.77 20.86
CA PRO A 201 -12.01 7.02 20.11
C PRO A 201 -11.22 6.86 18.80
N LYS A 202 -11.84 7.26 17.69
CA LYS A 202 -11.21 7.23 16.34
C LYS A 202 -9.91 8.04 16.27
N SER A 203 -9.83 9.16 17.00
CA SER A 203 -8.72 10.13 16.91
C SER A 203 -7.34 9.54 17.21
N HIS A 204 -7.26 8.49 18.04
CA HIS A 204 -5.97 7.87 18.41
C HIS A 204 -5.69 6.58 17.65
N ALA A 205 -6.66 6.06 16.88
CA ALA A 205 -6.52 4.77 16.22
C ALA A 205 -5.42 4.77 15.16
N ALA A 206 -5.37 5.82 14.33
CA ALA A 206 -4.31 6.01 13.35
C ALA A 206 -2.93 6.11 14.01
N GLN A 207 -2.82 6.80 15.15
CA GLN A 207 -1.57 6.99 15.87
C GLN A 207 -1.06 5.68 16.49
N ILE A 208 -1.97 4.85 17.05
CA ILE A 208 -1.64 3.54 17.63
C ILE A 208 -1.13 2.60 16.53
N LEU A 209 -1.84 2.50 15.40
CA LEU A 209 -1.38 1.70 14.25
C LEU A 209 -0.07 2.24 13.68
N GLY A 210 0.06 3.56 13.55
CA GLY A 210 1.28 4.21 13.10
C GLY A 210 2.47 3.88 13.99
N PHE A 211 2.29 3.87 15.31
CA PHE A 211 3.33 3.46 16.26
C PHE A 211 3.72 1.98 16.10
N LYS A 212 2.74 1.09 15.83
CA LYS A 212 3.02 -0.32 15.52
C LYS A 212 3.82 -0.47 14.22
N PHE A 213 3.44 0.24 13.15
CA PHE A 213 4.21 0.21 11.90
C PHE A 213 5.64 0.74 12.09
N GLN A 214 5.80 1.85 12.81
CA GLN A 214 7.12 2.43 13.10
C GLN A 214 7.99 1.53 13.98
N TYR A 215 7.39 0.68 14.82
CA TYR A 215 8.14 -0.28 15.64
C TYR A 215 8.95 -1.25 14.78
N TYR A 216 8.38 -1.77 13.69
CA TYR A 216 9.04 -2.70 12.78
C TYR A 216 10.09 -2.06 11.86
N GLN A 217 10.21 -0.73 11.86
CA GLN A 217 11.24 0.01 11.12
C GLN A 217 12.47 0.32 11.98
N ARG A 218 12.45 -0.03 13.28
CA ARG A 218 13.60 0.18 14.17
C ARG A 218 14.71 -0.80 13.81
N ILE A 219 15.94 -0.32 13.77
CA ILE A 219 17.16 -1.11 13.47
C ILE A 219 17.29 -2.34 14.40
N GLU A 220 16.76 -2.24 15.62
CA GLU A 220 16.78 -3.31 16.62
C GLU A 220 15.82 -4.46 16.31
N VAL A 221 14.81 -4.23 15.46
CA VAL A 221 13.76 -5.19 15.12
C VAL A 221 14.06 -5.75 13.74
N SER A 222 14.58 -6.97 13.66
CA SER A 222 14.92 -7.60 12.38
C SER A 222 13.75 -8.29 11.68
N SER A 223 12.56 -8.32 12.30
CA SER A 223 11.38 -8.98 11.75
C SER A 223 10.59 -8.04 10.83
N PRO A 224 10.14 -8.48 9.65
CA PRO A 224 9.25 -7.68 8.81
C PRO A 224 7.89 -7.46 9.49
N VAL A 225 7.16 -6.44 9.03
CA VAL A 225 5.80 -6.19 9.51
C VAL A 225 4.90 -7.39 9.20
N PRO A 226 4.14 -7.92 10.18
CA PRO A 226 3.22 -9.02 9.95
C PRO A 226 2.13 -8.67 8.92
N SER A 227 1.76 -9.64 8.08
CA SER A 227 0.66 -9.49 7.11
C SER A 227 -0.70 -9.26 7.79
N GLY A 228 -0.89 -9.80 9.00
CA GLY A 228 -2.07 -9.59 9.82
C GLY A 228 -2.29 -8.12 10.16
N LEU A 229 -1.23 -7.38 10.49
CA LEU A 229 -1.31 -5.95 10.78
C LEU A 229 -1.75 -5.13 9.57
N TYR A 230 -1.25 -5.45 8.37
CA TYR A 230 -1.70 -4.78 7.13
C TYR A 230 -3.16 -5.09 6.82
N ARG A 231 -3.58 -6.35 6.97
CA ARG A 231 -4.98 -6.75 6.82
C ARG A 231 -5.88 -6.02 7.82
N LEU A 232 -5.47 -5.92 9.08
CA LEU A 232 -6.18 -5.20 10.13
C LEU A 232 -6.34 -3.71 9.79
N ALA A 233 -5.25 -3.05 9.39
CA ALA A 233 -5.29 -1.65 8.96
C ALA A 233 -6.26 -1.46 7.78
N ALA A 234 -6.20 -2.34 6.77
CA ALA A 234 -7.11 -2.30 5.64
C ALA A 234 -8.58 -2.50 6.04
N LEU A 235 -8.89 -3.40 6.99
CA LEU A 235 -10.24 -3.60 7.51
C LEU A 235 -10.78 -2.36 8.26
N LEU A 236 -9.92 -1.68 9.01
CA LEU A 236 -10.30 -0.47 9.75
C LEU A 236 -10.57 0.72 8.81
N VAL A 237 -9.84 0.79 7.70
CA VAL A 237 -10.11 1.78 6.64
C VAL A 237 -11.40 1.43 5.90
N LYS A 238 -11.59 0.16 5.50
CA LYS A 238 -12.81 -0.30 4.82
C LYS A 238 -14.09 -0.08 5.64
N SER A 239 -14.00 -0.07 6.96
CA SER A 239 -15.12 0.15 7.88
C SER A 239 -15.35 1.63 8.23
N ASP A 240 -14.67 2.57 7.54
CA ASP A 240 -14.71 4.01 7.81
C ASP A 240 -14.38 4.37 9.28
N PHE A 241 -13.55 3.55 9.93
CA PHE A 241 -13.07 3.82 11.29
C PHE A 241 -11.84 4.73 11.27
N ILE A 242 -10.98 4.58 10.27
CA ILE A 242 -9.75 5.36 10.08
C ILE A 242 -9.65 5.84 8.64
N ASP A 243 -9.27 7.10 8.44
CA ASP A 243 -9.01 7.63 7.11
C ASP A 243 -7.69 7.08 6.55
N LEU A 244 -7.68 6.71 5.26
CA LEU A 244 -6.49 6.17 4.58
C LEU A 244 -5.28 7.10 4.72
N ASP A 245 -5.47 8.40 4.51
CA ASP A 245 -4.41 9.41 4.60
C ASP A 245 -3.79 9.50 6.00
N SER A 246 -4.61 9.27 7.03
CA SER A 246 -4.14 9.29 8.42
C SER A 246 -3.17 8.14 8.71
N ILE A 247 -3.40 6.96 8.12
CA ILE A 247 -2.48 5.81 8.27
C ILE A 247 -1.25 6.03 7.40
N CYS A 248 -1.42 6.41 6.13
CA CYS A 248 -0.31 6.62 5.21
C CYS A 248 0.69 7.69 5.69
N ALA A 249 0.26 8.68 6.47
CA ALA A 249 1.15 9.67 7.09
C ALA A 249 2.17 9.07 8.07
N HIS A 250 1.90 7.88 8.60
CA HIS A 250 2.79 7.18 9.53
C HIS A 250 3.65 6.08 8.90
N LEU A 251 3.36 5.70 7.66
CA LEU A 251 4.08 4.65 6.94
C LEU A 251 5.44 5.14 6.47
N LEU A 252 6.39 4.20 6.41
CA LEU A 252 7.74 4.43 5.91
C LEU A 252 8.10 3.41 4.81
N PRO A 253 9.00 3.77 3.88
CA PRO A 253 9.58 5.11 3.68
C PRO A 253 8.52 6.12 3.19
N LYS A 254 8.83 7.42 3.28
CA LYS A 254 7.97 8.45 2.70
C LYS A 254 7.98 8.32 1.18
N ASP A 255 6.85 8.64 0.55
CA ASP A 255 6.68 8.49 -0.91
C ASP A 255 7.80 9.18 -1.71
N GLU A 256 8.17 10.42 -1.36
CA GLU A 256 9.24 11.17 -2.06
C GLU A 256 10.60 10.45 -2.03
N GLU A 257 11.01 9.99 -0.85
CA GLU A 257 12.27 9.25 -0.67
C GLU A 257 12.23 7.90 -1.42
N ALA A 258 11.07 7.24 -1.41
CA ALA A 258 10.87 6.01 -2.17
C ALA A 258 10.98 6.24 -3.68
N PHE A 259 10.43 7.36 -4.19
CA PHE A 259 10.47 7.71 -5.60
C PHE A 259 11.89 8.01 -6.07
N GLU A 260 12.66 8.81 -5.33
CA GLU A 260 14.06 9.12 -5.69
C GLU A 260 14.93 7.86 -5.74
N HIS A 261 14.79 6.97 -4.76
CA HIS A 261 15.52 5.71 -4.74
C HIS A 261 15.13 4.83 -5.95
N TYR A 262 13.84 4.78 -6.26
CA TYR A 262 13.32 4.03 -7.40
C TYR A 262 13.81 4.57 -8.74
N ASP A 263 13.87 5.89 -8.92
CA ASP A 263 14.35 6.54 -10.15
C ASP A 263 15.81 6.20 -10.44
N ALA A 264 16.67 6.25 -9.42
CA ALA A 264 18.08 5.89 -9.55
C ALA A 264 18.24 4.43 -10.01
N LEU A 265 17.39 3.54 -9.51
CA LEU A 265 17.40 2.13 -9.87
C LEU A 265 16.89 1.90 -11.29
N ILE A 266 15.74 2.49 -11.65
CA ILE A 266 15.18 2.41 -13.00
C ILE A 266 16.19 2.92 -14.04
N ALA A 267 16.86 4.04 -13.76
CA ALA A 267 17.85 4.62 -14.67
C ALA A 267 18.98 3.62 -14.97
N LYS A 268 19.52 2.96 -13.93
CA LYS A 268 20.53 1.91 -14.09
C LYS A 268 20.02 0.74 -14.96
N ARG A 269 18.78 0.30 -14.74
CA ARG A 269 18.16 -0.79 -15.54
C ARG A 269 17.94 -0.41 -16.99
N PHE A 270 17.53 0.83 -17.25
CA PHE A 270 17.44 1.33 -18.62
C PHE A 270 18.80 1.35 -19.30
N GLU A 271 19.88 1.71 -18.60
CA GLU A 271 21.22 1.64 -19.17
C GLU A 271 21.63 0.20 -19.50
N GLU A 272 21.35 -0.76 -18.62
CA GLU A 272 21.59 -2.20 -18.84
C GLU A 272 20.82 -2.71 -20.07
N ALA A 273 19.51 -2.45 -20.12
CA ALA A 273 18.67 -2.82 -21.26
C ALA A 273 19.15 -2.19 -22.57
N ASN A 274 19.59 -0.92 -22.54
CA ASN A 274 20.11 -0.21 -23.71
C ASN A 274 21.51 -0.67 -24.14
N LYS A 275 22.27 -1.37 -23.29
CA LYS A 275 23.57 -1.98 -23.63
C LYS A 275 23.39 -3.30 -24.39
N ILE A 276 22.23 -3.94 -24.29
CA ILE A 276 21.94 -5.20 -24.99
C ILE A 276 22.14 -5.03 -26.50
N GLY A 277 23.00 -5.87 -27.07
CA GLY A 277 23.31 -5.86 -28.51
C GLY A 277 24.17 -4.68 -28.98
N LYS A 278 24.69 -3.84 -28.08
CA LYS A 278 25.75 -2.86 -28.36
C LYS A 278 27.11 -3.46 -27.99
N ILE A 279 27.98 -3.58 -28.99
CA ILE A 279 29.35 -4.07 -28.77
C ILE A 279 30.22 -2.87 -28.40
N ASN A 280 30.87 -2.93 -27.24
CA ASN A 280 31.87 -1.94 -26.85
C ASN A 280 33.12 -2.14 -27.73
N LEU A 281 33.33 -1.25 -28.70
CA LEU A 281 34.50 -1.26 -29.59
C LEU A 281 35.84 -1.09 -28.83
N ALA A 282 35.79 -0.67 -27.56
CA ALA A 282 36.95 -0.56 -26.66
C ALA A 282 37.25 -1.85 -25.87
N ALA A 283 36.43 -2.90 -25.98
CA ALA A 283 36.70 -4.18 -25.33
C ALA A 283 37.90 -4.88 -26.00
N THR A 284 38.80 -5.40 -25.17
CA THR A 284 40.05 -6.03 -25.61
C THR A 284 39.73 -7.29 -26.42
N GLY A 285 40.45 -7.54 -27.52
CA GLY A 285 40.14 -8.61 -28.50
C GLY A 285 40.09 -10.07 -27.99
N LYS A 286 40.31 -10.31 -26.70
CA LYS A 286 40.09 -11.61 -26.05
C LYS A 286 38.60 -11.85 -25.76
N ASP A 287 37.85 -10.80 -25.39
CA ASP A 287 36.41 -10.88 -25.09
C ASP A 287 35.57 -11.02 -26.39
N LEU A 288 36.06 -10.45 -27.50
CA LEU A 288 35.41 -10.52 -28.82
C LEU A 288 35.51 -11.92 -29.46
N MET A 289 36.51 -12.73 -29.10
CA MET A 289 36.71 -14.07 -29.69
C MET A 289 35.92 -15.19 -28.98
N GLU A 290 35.43 -14.96 -27.76
CA GLU A 290 34.57 -15.92 -27.04
C GLU A 290 33.12 -15.89 -27.54
N ASP A 291 32.60 -14.71 -27.93
CA ASP A 291 31.22 -14.52 -28.44
C ASP A 291 30.96 -15.17 -29.83
N GLU A 292 32.00 -15.37 -30.66
CA GLU A 292 31.82 -15.92 -32.02
C GLU A 292 31.59 -17.44 -32.05
N LYS A 293 31.83 -18.16 -30.93
CA LYS A 293 31.71 -19.63 -30.85
C LYS A 293 30.45 -20.15 -30.15
N GLN A 294 29.59 -19.28 -29.62
CA GLN A 294 28.33 -19.74 -29.04
C GLN A 294 27.37 -20.23 -30.14
N ASP A 295 26.89 -21.48 -29.97
CA ASP A 295 25.77 -22.00 -30.75
C ASP A 295 24.59 -21.01 -30.71
N VAL A 296 23.76 -20.96 -31.77
CA VAL A 296 22.54 -20.13 -31.74
C VAL A 296 21.55 -20.80 -30.79
N THR A 297 21.72 -20.54 -29.51
CA THR A 297 20.71 -20.69 -28.48
C THR A 297 19.85 -19.44 -28.55
N VAL A 298 18.54 -19.61 -28.79
CA VAL A 298 17.57 -18.52 -28.65
C VAL A 298 17.50 -18.20 -27.17
N ASP A 299 17.95 -17.01 -26.79
CA ASP A 299 18.30 -16.70 -25.41
C ASP A 299 17.32 -15.69 -24.80
N LEU A 300 16.03 -15.92 -25.08
CA LEU A 300 14.94 -15.29 -24.35
C LEU A 300 15.00 -15.65 -22.85
N PHE A 301 15.61 -16.78 -22.51
CA PHE A 301 15.89 -17.15 -21.11
C PHE A 301 16.88 -16.20 -20.46
N THR A 302 17.92 -15.71 -21.16
CA THR A 302 18.74 -14.62 -20.62
C THR A 302 17.96 -13.34 -20.35
N ALA A 303 16.90 -13.02 -21.11
CA ALA A 303 16.01 -11.89 -20.80
C ALA A 303 15.25 -12.11 -19.49
N LEU A 304 14.71 -13.32 -19.32
CA LEU A 304 13.93 -13.74 -18.16
C LEU A 304 14.80 -14.03 -16.94
N ASP A 305 16.07 -14.40 -17.13
CA ASP A 305 17.07 -14.61 -16.09
C ASP A 305 17.62 -13.24 -15.64
N MET A 306 17.86 -12.29 -16.56
CA MET A 306 18.11 -10.89 -16.22
C MET A 306 16.91 -10.27 -15.49
N GLU A 307 15.69 -10.63 -15.87
CA GLU A 307 14.47 -10.25 -15.15
C GLU A 307 14.39 -10.93 -13.79
N SER A 308 14.67 -12.24 -13.71
CA SER A 308 14.62 -13.00 -12.45
C SER A 308 15.68 -12.49 -11.48
N GLU A 309 16.90 -12.21 -11.93
CA GLU A 309 17.95 -11.57 -11.14
C GLU A 309 17.54 -10.16 -10.72
N ALA A 310 16.92 -9.36 -11.62
CA ALA A 310 16.42 -8.04 -11.27
C ALA A 310 15.25 -8.08 -10.26
N VAL A 311 14.31 -9.00 -10.41
CA VAL A 311 13.17 -9.21 -9.51
C VAL A 311 13.64 -9.76 -8.17
N MET A 312 14.65 -10.64 -8.16
CA MET A 312 15.24 -11.18 -6.93
C MET A 312 16.09 -10.16 -6.16
N GLU A 313 16.84 -9.28 -6.84
CA GLU A 313 17.53 -8.16 -6.19
C GLU A 313 16.54 -7.13 -5.62
N HIS A 314 15.38 -6.94 -6.26
CA HIS A 314 14.35 -5.96 -5.85
C HIS A 314 13.37 -6.45 -4.77
N ALA A 315 13.21 -7.75 -4.54
CA ALA A 315 12.29 -8.26 -3.53
C ALA A 315 12.63 -7.68 -2.14
N ALA A 316 13.90 -7.70 -1.74
CA ALA A 316 14.31 -7.31 -0.39
C ALA A 316 14.15 -5.81 -0.05
N GLU A 317 14.25 -4.91 -1.04
CA GLU A 317 14.18 -3.45 -0.81
C GLU A 317 12.75 -2.91 -0.92
N VAL A 318 11.93 -3.52 -1.79
CA VAL A 318 10.50 -3.24 -1.94
C VAL A 318 9.69 -3.90 -0.82
N GLU A 319 10.12 -5.05 -0.31
CA GLU A 319 9.53 -5.73 0.87
C GLU A 319 9.55 -4.85 2.13
N ASN A 320 10.49 -3.91 2.24
CA ASN A 320 10.59 -3.00 3.38
C ASN A 320 9.65 -1.78 3.28
N ASN A 321 8.96 -1.59 2.15
CA ASN A 321 8.03 -0.49 1.96
C ASN A 321 6.63 -0.86 2.50
N GLN A 322 6.24 -0.19 3.57
CA GLN A 322 4.98 -0.48 4.26
C GLN A 322 3.74 -0.10 3.44
N SER A 323 3.87 0.83 2.49
CA SER A 323 2.78 1.19 1.59
C SER A 323 2.39 0.04 0.66
N PHE A 324 3.36 -0.80 0.24
CA PHE A 324 3.05 -2.04 -0.49
C PHE A 324 2.41 -3.09 0.40
N GLY A 325 2.89 -3.22 1.64
CA GLY A 325 2.24 -4.09 2.63
C GLY A 325 0.77 -3.73 2.84
N LEU A 326 0.46 -2.43 2.97
CA LEU A 326 -0.91 -1.95 3.10
C LEU A 326 -1.75 -2.23 1.84
N LEU A 327 -1.18 -2.03 0.65
CA LEU A 327 -1.82 -2.38 -0.62
C LEU A 327 -2.15 -3.89 -0.69
N ILE A 328 -1.22 -4.76 -0.28
CA ILE A 328 -1.46 -6.21 -0.14
C ILE A 328 -2.59 -6.47 0.86
N GLY A 329 -2.63 -5.72 1.96
CA GLY A 329 -3.73 -5.74 2.93
C GLY A 329 -5.10 -5.50 2.28
N PHE A 330 -5.25 -4.44 1.48
CA PHE A 330 -6.49 -4.16 0.76
C PHE A 330 -6.87 -5.24 -0.27
N LEU A 331 -5.89 -5.76 -1.01
CA LEU A 331 -6.09 -6.87 -1.94
C LEU A 331 -6.46 -8.18 -1.22
N SER A 332 -6.08 -8.34 0.05
CA SER A 332 -6.44 -9.50 0.89
C SER A 332 -7.89 -9.50 1.37
N ILE A 333 -8.49 -8.32 1.50
CA ILE A 333 -9.87 -8.13 1.97
C ILE A 333 -10.85 -7.83 0.83
N ASP A 334 -10.40 -7.99 -0.41
CA ASP A 334 -11.13 -7.68 -1.65
C ASP A 334 -11.72 -6.26 -1.66
N ASP A 335 -10.95 -5.27 -1.21
CA ASP A 335 -11.33 -3.86 -1.27
C ASP A 335 -10.61 -3.15 -2.41
N TRP A 336 -11.23 -3.19 -3.58
CA TRP A 336 -10.65 -2.59 -4.79
C TRP A 336 -10.60 -1.06 -4.72
N TYR A 337 -11.59 -0.41 -4.09
CA TYR A 337 -11.67 1.05 -4.09
C TYR A 337 -10.44 1.69 -3.44
N HIS A 338 -10.12 1.25 -2.22
CA HIS A 338 -8.94 1.75 -1.51
C HIS A 338 -7.62 1.25 -2.13
N ALA A 339 -7.60 0.02 -2.67
CA ALA A 339 -6.45 -0.48 -3.41
C ALA A 339 -6.16 0.38 -4.65
N GLN A 340 -7.19 0.80 -5.40
CA GLN A 340 -7.05 1.65 -6.58
C GLN A 340 -6.45 3.00 -6.21
N VAL A 341 -6.91 3.63 -5.11
CA VAL A 341 -6.33 4.88 -4.62
C VAL A 341 -4.84 4.74 -4.32
N LEU A 342 -4.43 3.62 -3.73
CA LEU A 342 -3.00 3.34 -3.49
C LEU A 342 -2.23 3.01 -4.77
N PHE A 343 -2.83 2.29 -5.74
CA PHE A 343 -2.21 2.08 -7.06
C PHE A 343 -1.96 3.41 -7.77
N ASP A 344 -2.92 4.34 -7.72
CA ASP A 344 -2.79 5.67 -8.34
C ASP A 344 -1.70 6.51 -7.65
N ARG A 345 -1.65 6.48 -6.31
CA ARG A 345 -0.64 7.18 -5.50
C ARG A 345 0.77 6.61 -5.69
N LEU A 346 0.90 5.30 -5.80
CA LEU A 346 2.18 4.58 -5.93
C LEU A 346 2.53 4.24 -7.38
N SER A 347 1.82 4.79 -8.37
CA SER A 347 1.95 4.42 -9.79
C SER A 347 3.39 4.59 -10.30
N HIS A 348 4.09 5.60 -9.80
CA HIS A 348 5.50 5.87 -10.08
C HIS A 348 6.44 4.73 -9.69
N LEU A 349 6.14 3.99 -8.61
CA LEU A 349 6.96 2.87 -8.14
C LEU A 349 6.65 1.55 -8.84
N ASN A 350 5.64 1.54 -9.72
CA ASN A 350 5.14 0.35 -10.40
C ASN A 350 4.85 -0.82 -9.41
N PRO A 351 3.79 -0.72 -8.59
CA PRO A 351 3.54 -1.63 -7.48
C PRO A 351 3.40 -3.10 -7.90
N VAL A 352 2.94 -3.36 -9.13
CA VAL A 352 2.70 -4.71 -9.65
C VAL A 352 4.00 -5.45 -10.00
N ALA A 353 5.13 -4.75 -10.10
CA ALA A 353 6.43 -5.40 -10.20
C ALA A 353 6.68 -6.36 -9.02
N HIS A 354 6.17 -6.00 -7.83
CA HIS A 354 6.27 -6.82 -6.63
C HIS A 354 5.38 -8.07 -6.69
N ILE A 355 5.95 -9.24 -6.42
CA ILE A 355 5.28 -10.54 -6.60
C ILE A 355 4.01 -10.65 -5.76
N LEU A 356 4.05 -10.29 -4.47
CA LEU A 356 2.88 -10.43 -3.60
C LEU A 356 1.73 -9.47 -3.97
N VAL A 357 2.06 -8.27 -4.49
CA VAL A 357 1.04 -7.32 -4.99
C VAL A 357 0.42 -7.89 -6.26
N CYS A 358 1.26 -8.41 -7.17
CA CYS A 358 0.86 -9.06 -8.41
C CYS A 358 -0.08 -10.26 -8.14
N GLU A 359 0.28 -11.15 -7.22
CA GLU A 359 -0.56 -12.30 -6.83
C GLU A 359 -1.90 -11.85 -6.22
N GLY A 360 -1.87 -10.84 -5.34
CA GLY A 360 -3.08 -10.26 -4.77
C GLY A 360 -4.02 -9.67 -5.84
N LEU A 361 -3.45 -8.96 -6.81
CA LEU A 361 -4.18 -8.39 -7.95
C LEU A 361 -4.74 -9.49 -8.87
N PHE A 362 -3.97 -10.54 -9.15
CA PHE A 362 -4.41 -11.65 -9.97
C PHE A 362 -5.55 -12.42 -9.34
N ARG A 363 -5.51 -12.64 -8.02
CA ARG A 363 -6.65 -13.22 -7.29
C ARG A 363 -7.90 -12.34 -7.40
N ALA A 364 -7.75 -11.02 -7.30
CA ALA A 364 -8.87 -10.09 -7.47
C ALA A 364 -9.45 -10.13 -8.90
N ILE A 365 -8.59 -10.17 -9.92
CA ILE A 365 -9.00 -10.33 -11.33
C ILE A 365 -9.72 -11.67 -11.52
N GLU A 366 -9.14 -12.77 -11.06
CA GLU A 366 -9.72 -14.10 -11.18
C GLU A 366 -11.11 -14.17 -10.54
N LYS A 367 -11.24 -13.62 -9.33
CA LYS A 367 -12.52 -13.51 -8.62
C LYS A 367 -13.53 -12.66 -9.39
N SER A 368 -13.08 -11.55 -9.98
CA SER A 368 -13.94 -10.66 -10.77
C SER A 368 -14.44 -11.30 -12.07
N ILE A 369 -13.67 -12.20 -12.69
CA ILE A 369 -14.06 -12.87 -13.93
C ILE A 369 -14.71 -14.23 -13.72
N ALA A 370 -14.65 -14.82 -12.51
CA ALA A 370 -15.06 -16.20 -12.24
C ALA A 370 -16.48 -16.53 -12.74
N SER A 371 -17.46 -15.71 -12.37
CA SER A 371 -18.86 -15.91 -12.79
C SER A 371 -19.04 -15.86 -14.31
N SER A 372 -18.35 -14.92 -14.97
CA SER A 372 -18.37 -14.78 -16.42
C SER A 372 -17.64 -15.92 -17.12
N TYR A 373 -16.52 -16.38 -16.54
CA TYR A 373 -15.73 -17.48 -17.06
C TYR A 373 -16.49 -18.80 -17.00
N ASP A 374 -17.23 -19.07 -15.92
CA ASP A 374 -18.07 -20.26 -15.78
C ASP A 374 -19.17 -20.30 -16.85
N ILE A 375 -19.83 -19.17 -17.11
CA ILE A 375 -20.83 -19.02 -18.19
C ILE A 375 -20.19 -19.38 -19.55
N VAL A 376 -19.00 -18.85 -19.83
CA VAL A 376 -18.28 -19.10 -21.09
C VAL A 376 -17.87 -20.58 -21.22
N CYS A 377 -17.40 -21.20 -20.14
CA CYS A 377 -17.00 -22.60 -20.12
C CYS A 377 -18.20 -23.53 -20.35
N HIS A 378 -19.31 -23.30 -19.67
CA HIS A 378 -20.53 -24.08 -19.85
C HIS A 378 -21.03 -24.04 -21.30
N LYS A 379 -21.00 -22.87 -21.96
CA LYS A 379 -21.39 -22.73 -23.38
C LYS A 379 -20.48 -23.53 -24.31
N ARG A 380 -19.15 -23.49 -24.09
CA ARG A 380 -18.19 -24.29 -24.89
C ARG A 380 -18.44 -25.79 -24.72
N LEU A 381 -18.68 -26.26 -23.49
CA LEU A 381 -18.97 -27.66 -23.21
C LEU A 381 -20.29 -28.13 -23.85
N GLN A 382 -21.35 -27.32 -23.81
CA GLN A 382 -22.62 -27.63 -24.48
C GLN A 382 -22.47 -27.72 -26.01
N ASN A 383 -21.72 -26.79 -26.61
CA ASN A 383 -21.46 -26.83 -28.05
C ASN A 383 -20.66 -28.08 -28.46
N ILE A 384 -19.73 -28.56 -27.63
CA ILE A 384 -18.99 -29.80 -27.87
C ILE A 384 -19.92 -31.02 -27.68
N GLY A 385 -20.74 -31.06 -26.63
CA GLY A 385 -21.70 -32.15 -26.40
C GLY A 385 -22.74 -32.31 -27.53
N ASN A 386 -23.19 -31.21 -28.11
CA ASN A 386 -24.10 -31.24 -29.27
C ASN A 386 -23.40 -31.69 -30.56
N SER A 387 -22.09 -31.51 -30.70
CA SER A 387 -21.32 -32.02 -31.85
C SER A 387 -21.05 -33.53 -31.81
N PHE A 388 -21.16 -34.18 -30.64
CA PHE A 388 -21.01 -35.63 -30.49
C PHE A 388 -22.34 -36.41 -30.58
N THR A 389 -23.49 -35.75 -30.59
CA THR A 389 -24.82 -36.40 -30.55
C THR A 389 -25.56 -36.43 -31.89
N THR A 390 -24.96 -35.97 -32.98
CA THR A 390 -25.52 -36.15 -34.33
C THR A 390 -25.13 -37.51 -34.93
N CYS A 391 -25.62 -38.60 -34.33
CA CYS A 391 -25.73 -39.90 -35.01
C CYS A 391 -26.77 -40.79 -34.32
N SER A 392 -28.04 -40.38 -34.38
CA SER A 392 -29.18 -41.29 -34.34
C SER A 392 -30.42 -40.56 -34.86
N ASP A 393 -30.91 -41.03 -36.02
CA ASP A 393 -32.20 -40.64 -36.59
C ASP A 393 -33.32 -40.83 -35.56
N THR A 394 -34.09 -39.78 -35.30
CA THR A 394 -35.55 -39.86 -35.17
C THR A 394 -36.13 -38.45 -35.15
N THR A 395 -37.12 -38.27 -36.01
CA THR A 395 -37.96 -37.09 -36.20
C THR A 395 -38.65 -36.68 -34.90
N GLU A 396 -38.50 -35.42 -34.47
CA GLU A 396 -39.61 -34.62 -33.93
C GLU A 396 -39.23 -33.15 -33.64
N SER A 397 -40.16 -32.26 -34.02
CA SER A 397 -40.44 -30.96 -33.40
C SER A 397 -39.36 -29.85 -33.48
N VAL A 398 -39.45 -29.06 -34.55
CA VAL A 398 -38.97 -27.67 -34.62
C VAL A 398 -39.67 -26.83 -33.56
N ILE A 399 -39.04 -26.67 -32.39
CA ILE A 399 -39.24 -25.50 -31.53
C ILE A 399 -37.89 -24.78 -31.53
N THR A 400 -37.76 -23.81 -32.43
CA THR A 400 -36.77 -22.74 -32.34
C THR A 400 -37.10 -21.88 -31.13
N SER A 401 -36.76 -22.33 -29.92
CA SER A 401 -36.58 -21.44 -28.78
C SER A 401 -35.15 -20.91 -28.87
N SER A 402 -35.03 -19.67 -29.36
CA SER A 402 -33.83 -18.86 -29.21
C SER A 402 -33.51 -18.74 -27.72
N ILE A 403 -32.64 -19.62 -27.22
CA ILE A 403 -32.11 -19.54 -25.86
C ILE A 403 -31.41 -18.17 -25.77
N PRO A 404 -31.84 -17.26 -24.86
CA PRO A 404 -31.19 -15.97 -24.69
C PRO A 404 -29.72 -16.22 -24.37
N VAL A 405 -28.82 -15.59 -25.14
CA VAL A 405 -27.40 -15.63 -24.83
C VAL A 405 -27.23 -14.99 -23.45
N PRO A 406 -26.64 -15.68 -22.45
CA PRO A 406 -26.43 -15.09 -21.14
C PRO A 406 -25.54 -13.86 -21.31
N GLN A 407 -26.08 -12.72 -20.91
CA GLN A 407 -25.41 -11.43 -21.00
C GLN A 407 -24.18 -11.46 -20.09
N VAL A 408 -22.99 -11.45 -20.69
CA VAL A 408 -21.74 -11.28 -19.95
C VAL A 408 -21.57 -9.79 -19.75
N ASP A 409 -21.76 -9.32 -18.53
CA ASP A 409 -21.47 -7.94 -18.13
C ASP A 409 -20.23 -7.94 -17.23
N LEU A 410 -19.30 -7.04 -17.52
CA LEU A 410 -18.03 -6.93 -16.80
C LEU A 410 -17.98 -5.61 -16.05
N SER A 411 -17.54 -5.67 -14.79
CA SER A 411 -17.37 -4.49 -13.95
C SER A 411 -16.32 -3.54 -14.56
N ARG A 412 -16.49 -2.24 -14.31
CA ARG A 412 -15.47 -1.24 -14.66
C ARG A 412 -14.15 -1.53 -13.93
N ASP A 413 -14.27 -2.01 -12.69
CA ASP A 413 -13.17 -2.35 -11.79
C ASP A 413 -12.22 -3.37 -12.43
N LEU A 414 -12.73 -4.37 -13.16
CA LEU A 414 -11.91 -5.34 -13.88
C LEU A 414 -10.96 -4.66 -14.88
N PHE A 415 -11.44 -3.67 -15.64
CA PHE A 415 -10.62 -3.00 -16.64
C PHE A 415 -9.56 -2.11 -15.98
N GLN A 416 -9.87 -1.51 -14.83
CA GLN A 416 -8.88 -0.80 -14.02
C GLN A 416 -7.83 -1.77 -13.44
N MET A 417 -8.24 -2.96 -12.98
CA MET A 417 -7.33 -4.01 -12.53
C MET A 417 -6.40 -4.47 -13.66
N LEU A 418 -6.93 -4.66 -14.87
CA LEU A 418 -6.13 -5.03 -16.04
C LEU A 418 -5.16 -3.92 -16.45
N ALA A 419 -5.60 -2.66 -16.43
CA ALA A 419 -4.73 -1.51 -16.70
C ALA A 419 -3.61 -1.39 -15.65
N ALA A 420 -3.92 -1.58 -14.37
CA ALA A 420 -2.94 -1.60 -13.28
C ALA A 420 -1.97 -2.79 -13.41
N ALA A 421 -2.46 -3.96 -13.83
CA ALA A 421 -1.62 -5.15 -14.03
C ALA A 421 -0.57 -4.95 -15.13
N GLY A 422 -0.88 -4.16 -16.17
CA GLY A 422 0.07 -3.83 -17.22
C GLY A 422 0.68 -5.09 -17.88
N PRO A 423 1.99 -5.12 -18.19
CA PRO A 423 2.63 -6.28 -18.81
C PRO A 423 2.80 -7.48 -17.86
N TYR A 424 2.53 -7.34 -16.56
CA TYR A 424 2.84 -8.38 -15.57
C TYR A 424 1.96 -9.63 -15.66
N LEU A 425 0.84 -9.58 -16.39
CA LEU A 425 -0.04 -10.74 -16.60
C LEU A 425 0.67 -11.92 -17.29
N HIS A 426 1.86 -11.72 -17.86
CA HIS A 426 2.73 -12.78 -18.37
C HIS A 426 3.08 -13.84 -17.31
N ARG A 427 3.11 -13.47 -16.02
CA ARG A 427 3.41 -14.37 -14.89
C ARG A 427 2.35 -15.47 -14.71
N ASP A 428 1.11 -15.22 -15.14
CA ASP A 428 0.02 -16.21 -15.13
C ASP A 428 -0.64 -16.32 -16.51
N THR A 429 -0.04 -17.17 -17.34
CA THR A 429 -0.56 -17.46 -18.69
C THR A 429 -1.94 -18.12 -18.68
N ILE A 430 -2.34 -18.79 -17.60
CA ILE A 430 -3.66 -19.41 -17.47
C ILE A 430 -4.70 -18.32 -17.25
N LEU A 431 -4.45 -17.40 -16.32
CA LEU A 431 -5.31 -16.25 -16.08
C LEU A 431 -5.43 -15.37 -17.33
N LEU A 432 -4.33 -15.12 -18.04
CA LEU A 432 -4.33 -14.40 -19.32
C LEU A 432 -5.29 -15.04 -20.32
N GLN A 433 -5.22 -16.36 -20.51
CA GLN A 433 -6.14 -17.08 -21.41
C GLN A 433 -7.61 -17.02 -20.93
N LYS A 434 -7.86 -17.09 -19.62
CA LYS A 434 -9.21 -16.89 -19.05
C LYS A 434 -9.74 -15.49 -19.37
N VAL A 435 -8.92 -14.45 -19.18
CA VAL A 435 -9.23 -13.06 -19.52
C VAL A 435 -9.57 -12.91 -21.00
N CYS A 436 -8.74 -13.45 -21.91
CA CYS A 436 -9.03 -13.42 -23.35
C CYS A 436 -10.40 -14.04 -23.69
N ARG A 437 -10.72 -15.21 -23.11
CA ARG A 437 -12.00 -15.89 -23.35
C ARG A 437 -13.19 -15.07 -22.85
N VAL A 438 -13.06 -14.45 -21.68
CA VAL A 438 -14.10 -13.61 -21.07
C VAL A 438 -14.28 -12.31 -21.87
N LEU A 439 -13.20 -11.62 -22.25
CA LEU A 439 -13.26 -10.40 -23.07
C LEU A 439 -13.90 -10.67 -24.43
N ARG A 440 -13.56 -11.79 -25.07
CA ARG A 440 -14.23 -12.23 -26.31
C ARG A 440 -15.73 -12.40 -26.12
N ALA A 441 -16.15 -13.08 -25.05
CA ALA A 441 -17.57 -13.29 -24.78
C ALA A 441 -18.32 -11.99 -24.46
N TYR A 442 -17.69 -11.11 -23.66
CA TYR A 442 -18.20 -9.78 -23.34
C TYR A 442 -18.41 -8.93 -24.61
N TYR A 443 -17.42 -8.88 -25.49
CA TYR A 443 -17.52 -8.12 -26.74
C TYR A 443 -18.65 -8.64 -27.67
N LEU A 444 -18.74 -9.96 -27.84
CA LEU A 444 -19.80 -10.58 -28.65
C LEU A 444 -21.19 -10.35 -28.06
N SER A 445 -21.34 -10.49 -26.74
CA SER A 445 -22.58 -10.20 -26.01
C SER A 445 -23.04 -8.76 -26.22
N ALA A 446 -22.10 -7.80 -26.19
CA ALA A 446 -22.40 -6.38 -26.44
C ALA A 446 -22.82 -6.12 -27.89
N GLN A 447 -22.21 -6.80 -28.87
CA GLN A 447 -22.59 -6.69 -30.28
C GLN A 447 -23.97 -7.29 -30.58
N GLU A 448 -24.28 -8.46 -30.03
CA GLU A 448 -25.59 -9.11 -30.17
C GLU A 448 -26.70 -8.25 -29.55
N SER A 449 -26.44 -7.65 -28.39
CA SER A 449 -27.37 -6.73 -27.74
C SER A 449 -27.65 -5.49 -28.61
N ALA A 450 -26.65 -5.00 -29.34
CA ALA A 450 -26.81 -3.89 -30.27
C ALA A 450 -27.57 -4.28 -31.55
N SER A 451 -27.37 -5.48 -32.09
CA SER A 451 -28.05 -5.96 -33.30
C SER A 451 -29.53 -6.28 -33.04
N VAL A 452 -29.84 -6.93 -31.92
CA VAL A 452 -31.23 -7.23 -31.51
C VAL A 452 -32.02 -5.95 -31.29
N ALA A 453 -31.42 -4.95 -30.63
CA ALA A 453 -32.07 -3.67 -30.42
C ALA A 453 -32.17 -2.82 -31.69
N GLY A 454 -31.22 -2.93 -32.63
CA GLY A 454 -31.32 -2.33 -33.96
C GLY A 454 -32.49 -2.88 -34.78
N ASN A 455 -32.80 -4.17 -34.63
CA ASN A 455 -33.96 -4.80 -35.26
C ASN A 455 -35.29 -4.39 -34.59
N LEU A 456 -35.31 -4.23 -33.26
CA LEU A 456 -36.49 -3.81 -32.48
C LEU A 456 -36.80 -2.31 -32.65
N LEU A 457 -35.81 -1.43 -32.79
CA LEU A 457 -35.98 0.02 -32.99
C LEU A 457 -36.57 0.38 -34.38
N SER A 458 -36.82 -0.60 -35.25
CA SER A 458 -37.69 -0.42 -36.44
C SER A 458 -39.17 -0.26 -36.07
N HIS A 459 -39.56 -0.59 -34.84
CA HIS A 459 -40.90 -0.35 -34.31
C HIS A 459 -40.83 0.22 -32.88
N VAL A 460 -41.38 1.42 -32.72
CA VAL A 460 -41.63 2.15 -31.46
C VAL A 460 -40.48 3.03 -30.96
N THR A 461 -40.65 4.33 -31.21
CA THR A 461 -39.96 5.45 -30.56
C THR A 461 -40.52 5.69 -29.16
N GLY A 462 -39.64 5.83 -28.16
CA GLY A 462 -39.91 6.59 -26.94
C GLY A 462 -39.73 5.82 -25.63
N ASP A 463 -38.52 5.82 -25.07
CA ASP A 463 -38.32 6.07 -23.63
C ASP A 463 -36.87 6.47 -23.31
N VAL A 464 -36.67 7.47 -22.44
CA VAL A 464 -35.45 8.29 -22.32
C VAL A 464 -34.48 7.81 -21.21
N THR A 465 -34.63 6.60 -20.67
CA THR A 465 -33.82 6.17 -19.49
C THR A 465 -33.02 4.87 -19.65
N ARG A 466 -32.94 4.27 -20.85
CA ARG A 466 -32.08 3.11 -21.13
C ARG A 466 -30.88 3.52 -21.97
N LYS A 467 -29.66 3.37 -21.45
CA LYS A 467 -28.39 3.58 -22.20
C LYS A 467 -28.53 2.94 -23.58
N HIS A 468 -28.49 3.74 -24.65
CA HIS A 468 -28.73 3.24 -26.00
C HIS A 468 -27.79 2.05 -26.33
N PRO A 469 -28.31 0.97 -26.95
CA PRO A 469 -27.53 -0.25 -27.26
C PRO A 469 -26.24 0.01 -28.05
N GLY A 470 -26.25 0.99 -28.97
CA GLY A 470 -25.06 1.40 -29.71
C GLY A 470 -23.98 2.05 -28.85
N PHE A 471 -24.35 2.68 -27.72
CA PHE A 471 -23.39 3.22 -26.76
C PHE A 471 -22.68 2.09 -26.00
N GLN A 472 -23.40 1.04 -25.62
CA GLN A 472 -22.82 -0.11 -24.91
C GLN A 472 -21.82 -0.87 -25.78
N ALA A 473 -22.14 -1.11 -27.06
CA ALA A 473 -21.21 -1.75 -27.98
C ALA A 473 -19.93 -0.93 -28.20
N LYS A 474 -20.06 0.41 -28.29
CA LYS A 474 -18.91 1.32 -28.40
C LYS A 474 -18.07 1.34 -27.12
N GLU A 475 -18.71 1.35 -25.96
CA GLU A 475 -18.05 1.29 -24.66
C GLU A 475 -17.31 -0.03 -24.47
N ALA A 476 -17.95 -1.16 -24.82
CA ALA A 476 -17.32 -2.48 -24.78
C ALA A 476 -16.09 -2.55 -25.70
N ARG A 477 -16.19 -1.98 -26.90
CA ARG A 477 -15.06 -1.87 -27.83
C ARG A 477 -13.89 -1.10 -27.21
N LEU A 478 -14.13 0.09 -26.66
CA LEU A 478 -13.07 0.91 -26.07
C LEU A 478 -12.37 0.18 -24.91
N ARG A 479 -13.14 -0.45 -24.03
CA ARG A 479 -12.61 -1.20 -22.88
C ARG A 479 -11.79 -2.42 -23.31
N VAL A 480 -12.21 -3.12 -24.36
CA VAL A 480 -11.46 -4.26 -24.93
C VAL A 480 -10.16 -3.77 -25.59
N GLU A 481 -10.22 -2.67 -26.35
CA GLU A 481 -9.02 -2.03 -26.92
C GLU A 481 -8.03 -1.62 -25.82
N GLU A 482 -8.51 -1.01 -24.73
CA GLU A 482 -7.70 -0.63 -23.57
C GLU A 482 -7.06 -1.86 -22.89
N ALA A 483 -7.83 -2.92 -22.63
CA ALA A 483 -7.30 -4.15 -22.06
C ALA A 483 -6.24 -4.83 -22.95
N LEU A 484 -6.43 -4.79 -24.28
CA LEU A 484 -5.46 -5.31 -25.24
C LEU A 484 -4.16 -4.50 -25.21
N GLY A 485 -4.26 -3.18 -25.31
CA GLY A 485 -3.11 -2.28 -25.41
C GLY A 485 -2.34 -2.10 -24.10
N ALA A 486 -3.03 -1.97 -22.97
CA ALA A 486 -2.41 -1.72 -21.67
C ALA A 486 -1.82 -3.00 -21.04
N CYS A 487 -2.41 -4.17 -21.31
CA CYS A 487 -2.09 -5.40 -20.60
C CYS A 487 -1.70 -6.57 -21.52
N LEU A 488 -2.63 -7.06 -22.36
CA LEU A 488 -2.44 -8.34 -23.05
C LEU A 488 -1.30 -8.35 -24.06
N LEU A 489 -1.20 -7.31 -24.89
CA LEU A 489 -0.16 -7.18 -25.91
C LEU A 489 1.22 -6.94 -25.28
N PRO A 490 1.41 -6.03 -24.31
CA PRO A 490 2.65 -5.93 -23.56
C PRO A 490 3.05 -7.22 -22.84
N SER A 491 2.11 -7.94 -22.22
CA SER A 491 2.39 -9.22 -21.57
C SER A 491 2.91 -10.28 -22.53
N LEU A 492 2.43 -10.32 -23.78
CA LEU A 492 2.90 -11.31 -24.76
C LEU A 492 4.42 -11.22 -24.98
N GLN A 493 5.00 -10.00 -24.95
CA GLN A 493 6.44 -9.77 -25.17
C GLN A 493 7.34 -10.45 -24.13
N LEU A 494 6.78 -10.78 -22.97
CA LEU A 494 7.47 -11.38 -21.83
C LEU A 494 7.18 -12.88 -21.68
N ILE A 495 6.32 -13.45 -22.53
CA ILE A 495 5.98 -14.87 -22.47
C ILE A 495 6.93 -15.63 -23.40
N PRO A 496 7.60 -16.70 -22.92
CA PRO A 496 8.33 -17.62 -23.79
C PRO A 496 7.44 -18.13 -24.92
N ALA A 497 8.02 -18.39 -26.10
CA ALA A 497 7.30 -18.80 -27.30
C ALA A 497 6.12 -19.76 -27.03
N ASN A 498 4.91 -19.21 -26.96
CA ASN A 498 3.68 -19.93 -26.62
C ASN A 498 2.55 -19.53 -27.59
N PRO A 499 2.41 -20.25 -28.72
CA PRO A 499 1.41 -19.96 -29.74
C PRO A 499 -0.03 -19.99 -29.21
N ALA A 500 -0.31 -20.74 -28.15
CA ALA A 500 -1.65 -20.83 -27.58
C ALA A 500 -2.08 -19.52 -26.91
N VAL A 501 -1.15 -18.78 -26.33
CA VAL A 501 -1.41 -17.44 -25.78
C VAL A 501 -1.68 -16.45 -26.92
N GLY A 502 -0.84 -16.45 -27.96
CA GLY A 502 -1.04 -15.63 -29.16
C GLY A 502 -2.40 -15.89 -29.83
N GLN A 503 -2.81 -17.16 -29.92
CA GLN A 503 -4.13 -17.55 -30.42
C GLN A 503 -5.27 -16.99 -29.54
N GLY A 504 -5.13 -17.03 -28.21
CA GLY A 504 -6.11 -16.46 -27.30
C GLY A 504 -6.29 -14.94 -27.47
N ILE A 505 -5.18 -14.22 -27.67
CA ILE A 505 -5.20 -12.78 -27.97
C ILE A 505 -5.84 -12.53 -29.33
N TRP A 506 -5.49 -13.31 -30.37
CA TRP A 506 -6.07 -13.21 -31.70
C TRP A 506 -7.59 -13.45 -31.73
N GLU A 507 -8.09 -14.39 -30.93
CA GLU A 507 -9.53 -14.66 -30.81
C GLU A 507 -10.33 -13.43 -30.33
N VAL A 508 -9.70 -12.51 -29.60
CA VAL A 508 -10.30 -11.23 -29.20
C VAL A 508 -10.05 -10.17 -30.26
N LEU A 509 -8.79 -10.04 -30.70
CA LEU A 509 -8.33 -8.99 -31.60
C LEU A 509 -9.03 -9.06 -32.96
N SER A 510 -9.26 -10.27 -33.50
CA SER A 510 -9.97 -10.50 -34.78
C SER A 510 -11.43 -10.02 -34.80
N LEU A 511 -12.03 -9.75 -33.64
CA LEU A 511 -13.39 -9.21 -33.53
C LEU A 511 -13.42 -7.68 -33.75
N LEU A 512 -12.26 -7.03 -33.64
CA LEU A 512 -12.10 -5.61 -33.86
C LEU A 512 -11.93 -5.31 -35.34
N PRO A 513 -12.43 -4.15 -35.82
CA PRO A 513 -12.19 -3.71 -37.19
C PRO A 513 -10.70 -3.39 -37.36
N TYR A 514 -10.18 -3.56 -38.58
CA TYR A 514 -8.73 -3.53 -38.83
C TYR A 514 -8.09 -2.19 -38.44
N GLU A 515 -8.82 -1.07 -38.52
CA GLU A 515 -8.31 0.25 -38.12
C GLU A 515 -8.00 0.28 -36.62
N ALA A 516 -8.79 -0.40 -35.79
CA ALA A 516 -8.52 -0.52 -34.37
C ALA A 516 -7.29 -1.40 -34.11
N ARG A 517 -7.19 -2.53 -34.81
CA ARG A 517 -6.06 -3.47 -34.67
C ARG A 517 -4.75 -2.79 -35.02
N TYR A 518 -4.73 -2.07 -36.14
CA TYR A 518 -3.52 -1.41 -36.63
C TYR A 518 -3.16 -0.19 -35.78
N ARG A 519 -4.15 0.50 -35.22
CA ARG A 519 -3.91 1.51 -34.18
C ARG A 519 -3.22 0.90 -32.96
N LEU A 520 -3.73 -0.23 -32.45
CA LEU A 520 -3.11 -0.95 -31.34
C LEU A 520 -1.68 -1.38 -31.68
N TYR A 521 -1.43 -1.90 -32.88
CA TYR A 521 -0.07 -2.27 -33.31
C TYR A 521 0.88 -1.08 -33.38
N GLY A 522 0.42 0.07 -33.86
CA GLY A 522 1.19 1.32 -33.86
C GLY A 522 1.46 1.87 -32.46
N GLU A 523 0.56 1.64 -31.51
CA GLU A 523 0.72 2.03 -30.11
C GLU A 523 1.51 1.01 -29.27
N TRP A 524 1.70 -0.23 -29.77
CA TRP A 524 2.27 -1.36 -29.01
C TRP A 524 3.76 -1.19 -28.74
N GLU A 525 4.55 -0.76 -29.73
CA GLU A 525 5.97 -0.46 -29.54
C GLU A 525 6.18 1.05 -29.57
N LYS A 526 6.29 1.65 -28.39
CA LYS A 526 6.68 3.05 -28.24
C LYS A 526 8.18 3.18 -28.06
N ASP A 527 8.75 4.28 -28.55
CA ASP A 527 10.17 4.61 -28.38
C ASP A 527 10.49 5.01 -26.92
N ASP A 528 9.51 5.55 -26.20
CA ASP A 528 9.57 5.94 -24.78
C ASP A 528 9.02 4.85 -23.84
N GLU A 529 9.51 3.61 -24.03
CA GLU A 529 9.16 2.49 -23.15
C GLU A 529 9.53 2.81 -21.70
N CYS A 530 8.53 2.81 -20.81
CA CYS A 530 8.69 3.17 -19.40
C CYS A 530 9.03 1.98 -18.50
N ILE A 531 8.97 0.76 -19.04
CA ILE A 531 9.21 -0.47 -18.29
C ILE A 531 10.52 -1.12 -18.77
N PRO A 532 11.62 -1.09 -17.97
CA PRO A 532 12.93 -1.61 -18.39
C PRO A 532 12.92 -3.06 -18.86
N MET A 533 12.12 -3.91 -18.21
CA MET A 533 11.95 -5.33 -18.55
C MET A 533 11.39 -5.53 -19.96
N VAL A 534 10.37 -4.75 -20.34
CA VAL A 534 9.78 -4.80 -21.69
C VAL A 534 10.80 -4.33 -22.73
N LEU A 535 11.54 -3.27 -22.43
CA LEU A 535 12.63 -2.80 -23.29
C LEU A 535 13.71 -3.88 -23.48
N ALA A 536 14.13 -4.53 -22.40
CA ALA A 536 15.14 -5.60 -22.46
C ALA A 536 14.68 -6.76 -23.34
N ALA A 537 13.44 -7.25 -23.13
CA ALA A 537 12.85 -8.30 -23.96
C ALA A 537 12.85 -7.93 -25.46
N ARG A 538 12.51 -6.68 -25.78
CA ARG A 538 12.55 -6.14 -27.15
C ARG A 538 13.96 -6.14 -27.74
N GLN A 539 14.96 -5.66 -26.99
CA GLN A 539 16.35 -5.64 -27.47
C GLN A 539 16.91 -7.04 -27.70
N ILE A 540 16.56 -8.00 -26.82
CA ILE A 540 16.97 -9.40 -26.94
C ILE A 540 16.32 -10.04 -28.17
N ALA A 541 15.00 -9.90 -28.33
CA ALA A 541 14.29 -10.40 -29.51
C ALA A 541 14.90 -9.84 -30.81
N LYS A 542 15.24 -8.55 -30.84
CA LYS A 542 15.90 -7.90 -31.97
C LYS A 542 17.31 -8.43 -32.23
N LEU A 543 18.11 -8.67 -31.19
CA LEU A 543 19.47 -9.22 -31.31
C LEU A 543 19.43 -10.67 -31.83
N ASP A 544 18.60 -11.51 -31.23
CA ASP A 544 18.45 -12.92 -31.59
C ASP A 544 17.92 -13.09 -33.01
N THR A 545 16.94 -12.27 -33.40
CA THR A 545 16.45 -12.25 -34.78
C THR A 545 17.58 -11.95 -35.76
N ARG A 546 18.41 -10.93 -35.49
CA ARG A 546 19.56 -10.60 -36.35
C ARG A 546 20.59 -11.72 -36.40
N ARG A 547 20.91 -12.35 -35.27
CA ARG A 547 21.85 -13.48 -35.19
C ARG A 547 21.35 -14.69 -35.99
N LEU A 548 20.07 -15.00 -35.86
CA LEU A 548 19.43 -16.11 -36.56
C LEU A 548 19.40 -15.86 -38.07
N LEU A 549 18.95 -14.67 -38.50
CA LEU A 549 18.87 -14.33 -39.93
C LEU A 549 20.23 -14.38 -40.64
N LYS A 550 21.34 -14.02 -39.97
CA LYS A 550 22.70 -14.16 -40.53
C LYS A 550 23.08 -15.59 -40.91
N ARG A 551 22.44 -16.58 -40.30
CA ARG A 551 22.70 -18.01 -40.53
C ARG A 551 21.59 -18.69 -41.34
N LEU A 552 20.50 -17.99 -41.65
CA LEU A 552 19.35 -18.56 -42.33
C LEU A 552 19.67 -18.80 -43.81
N ALA A 553 19.69 -20.07 -44.20
CA ALA A 553 19.94 -20.50 -45.57
C ALA A 553 18.97 -21.64 -45.96
N LYS A 554 18.91 -21.96 -47.25
CA LYS A 554 18.05 -23.03 -47.77
C LYS A 554 18.34 -24.40 -47.14
N GLU A 555 19.59 -24.66 -46.79
CA GLU A 555 20.06 -25.94 -46.26
C GLU A 555 19.61 -26.22 -44.81
N ASN A 556 19.48 -25.17 -43.99
CA ASN A 556 19.14 -25.26 -42.56
C ASN A 556 17.75 -24.68 -42.22
N LEU A 557 16.96 -24.38 -43.26
CA LEU A 557 15.66 -23.74 -43.20
C LEU A 557 14.64 -24.40 -42.26
N LYS A 558 14.59 -25.75 -42.20
CA LYS A 558 13.60 -26.43 -41.34
C LYS A 558 13.83 -26.16 -39.85
N GLN A 559 15.08 -26.16 -39.42
CA GLN A 559 15.43 -25.95 -38.02
C GLN A 559 15.40 -24.47 -37.68
N LEU A 560 16.13 -23.64 -38.45
CA LEU A 560 16.20 -22.20 -38.19
C LEU A 560 14.87 -21.50 -38.46
N GLY A 561 14.09 -21.93 -39.45
CA GLY A 561 12.76 -21.37 -39.71
C GLY A 561 11.76 -21.61 -38.58
N ARG A 562 11.83 -22.76 -37.89
CA ARG A 562 11.04 -22.98 -36.65
C ARG A 562 11.50 -22.07 -35.51
N MET A 563 12.79 -21.75 -35.45
CA MET A 563 13.33 -20.82 -34.46
C MET A 563 12.91 -19.37 -34.75
N VAL A 564 12.83 -18.96 -36.03
CA VAL A 564 12.21 -17.68 -36.43
C VAL A 564 10.79 -17.61 -35.93
N ALA A 565 9.99 -18.65 -36.18
CA ALA A 565 8.60 -18.68 -35.73
C ALA A 565 8.49 -18.62 -34.20
N LYS A 566 9.33 -19.36 -33.45
CA LYS A 566 9.37 -19.26 -31.98
C LYS A 566 9.64 -17.83 -31.49
N LEU A 567 10.60 -17.13 -32.09
CA LEU A 567 10.86 -15.73 -31.76
C LEU A 567 9.64 -14.86 -32.07
N ALA A 568 9.01 -15.05 -33.24
CA ALA A 568 7.82 -14.31 -33.65
C ALA A 568 6.60 -14.60 -32.76
N HIS A 569 6.43 -15.82 -32.24
CA HIS A 569 5.35 -16.15 -31.31
C HIS A 569 5.49 -15.44 -29.96
N ALA A 570 6.72 -15.13 -29.52
CA ALA A 570 6.99 -14.41 -28.28
C ALA A 570 6.93 -12.88 -28.49
N ASN A 571 7.62 -12.38 -29.53
CA ASN A 571 7.76 -10.95 -29.78
C ASN A 571 7.44 -10.61 -31.24
N PRO A 572 6.17 -10.77 -31.69
CA PRO A 572 5.83 -10.72 -33.11
C PRO A 572 6.16 -9.37 -33.74
N MET A 573 5.83 -8.27 -33.07
CA MET A 573 6.03 -6.93 -33.59
C MET A 573 7.51 -6.63 -33.85
N THR A 574 8.36 -6.79 -32.84
CA THR A 574 9.81 -6.54 -32.93
C THR A 574 10.48 -7.42 -33.97
N VAL A 575 10.14 -8.71 -33.97
CA VAL A 575 10.77 -9.73 -34.81
C VAL A 575 10.41 -9.51 -36.27
N LEU A 576 9.12 -9.33 -36.58
CA LEU A 576 8.66 -9.11 -37.95
C LEU A 576 9.18 -7.78 -38.50
N ARG A 577 9.17 -6.70 -37.71
CA ARG A 577 9.78 -5.42 -38.08
C ARG A 577 11.26 -5.56 -38.41
N THR A 578 12.00 -6.31 -37.59
CA THR A 578 13.44 -6.57 -37.81
C THR A 578 13.68 -7.40 -39.07
N ILE A 579 12.86 -8.42 -39.32
CA ILE A 579 12.96 -9.28 -40.50
C ILE A 579 12.67 -8.48 -41.78
N VAL A 580 11.59 -7.69 -41.81
CA VAL A 580 11.24 -6.86 -42.97
C VAL A 580 12.35 -5.84 -43.26
N HIS A 581 12.93 -5.22 -42.24
CA HIS A 581 14.07 -4.32 -42.41
C HIS A 581 15.28 -5.01 -43.08
N GLN A 582 15.54 -6.28 -42.73
CA GLN A 582 16.62 -7.04 -43.35
C GLN A 582 16.30 -7.48 -44.78
N ILE A 583 15.04 -7.79 -45.09
CA ILE A 583 14.61 -8.10 -46.46
C ILE A 583 14.74 -6.88 -47.38
N GLU A 584 14.42 -5.68 -46.88
CA GLU A 584 14.58 -4.44 -47.66
C GLU A 584 16.04 -4.24 -48.12
N ALA A 585 17.00 -4.64 -47.30
CA ALA A 585 18.42 -4.51 -47.59
C ALA A 585 18.99 -5.68 -48.42
N TYR A 586 18.47 -6.91 -48.26
CA TYR A 586 19.06 -8.12 -48.83
C TYR A 586 18.00 -9.01 -49.50
N LYS A 587 17.91 -8.92 -50.83
CA LYS A 587 16.92 -9.66 -51.64
C LYS A 587 17.07 -11.19 -51.56
N ASP A 588 18.29 -11.70 -51.39
CA ASP A 588 18.55 -13.15 -51.35
C ASP A 588 17.95 -13.83 -50.11
N MET A 589 17.60 -13.06 -49.07
CA MET A 589 16.95 -13.58 -47.87
C MET A 589 15.43 -13.79 -48.04
N ILE A 590 14.82 -13.33 -49.13
CA ILE A 590 13.36 -13.39 -49.33
C ILE A 590 12.85 -14.83 -49.29
N THR A 591 13.37 -15.71 -50.15
CA THR A 591 12.86 -17.09 -50.26
C THR A 591 13.01 -17.88 -48.96
N PRO A 592 14.20 -17.90 -48.29
CA PRO A 592 14.33 -18.57 -46.99
C PRO A 592 13.41 -18.01 -45.90
N VAL A 593 13.17 -16.69 -45.88
CA VAL A 593 12.28 -16.08 -44.88
C VAL A 593 10.82 -16.44 -45.14
N VAL A 594 10.35 -16.33 -46.38
CA VAL A 594 8.98 -16.72 -46.76
C VAL A 594 8.72 -18.20 -46.43
N ASP A 595 9.68 -19.08 -46.71
CA ASP A 595 9.57 -20.50 -46.37
C ASP A 595 9.56 -20.77 -44.85
N ALA A 596 10.15 -19.89 -44.04
CA ALA A 596 10.07 -19.92 -42.59
C ALA A 596 8.71 -19.43 -42.07
N PHE A 597 8.07 -18.49 -42.78
CA PHE A 597 6.81 -17.89 -42.38
C PHE A 597 5.62 -18.85 -42.41
N LYS A 598 5.73 -20.00 -43.07
CA LYS A 598 4.72 -21.08 -43.00
C LYS A 598 4.42 -21.57 -41.56
N TYR A 599 5.31 -21.30 -40.61
CA TYR A 599 5.15 -21.66 -39.20
C TYR A 599 4.50 -20.55 -38.37
N LEU A 600 4.19 -19.40 -38.96
CA LEU A 600 3.54 -18.28 -38.28
C LEU A 600 2.03 -18.54 -38.06
N THR A 601 1.49 -17.90 -37.04
CA THR A 601 0.06 -17.86 -36.71
C THR A 601 -0.64 -16.70 -37.41
N GLN A 602 -1.98 -16.70 -37.39
CA GLN A 602 -2.77 -15.62 -37.99
C GLN A 602 -2.49 -14.25 -37.35
N LEU A 603 -2.18 -14.21 -36.05
CA LEU A 603 -1.79 -12.97 -35.36
C LEU A 603 -0.55 -12.35 -35.99
N GLU A 604 0.47 -13.18 -36.24
CA GLU A 604 1.72 -12.73 -36.82
C GLU A 604 1.55 -12.28 -38.28
N TYR A 605 0.66 -12.92 -39.05
CA TYR A 605 0.33 -12.45 -40.40
C TYR A 605 -0.37 -11.08 -40.40
N ASP A 606 -1.33 -10.83 -39.51
CA ASP A 606 -2.01 -9.52 -39.40
C ASP A 606 -1.02 -8.41 -38.98
N ILE A 607 -0.08 -8.74 -38.09
CA ILE A 607 1.01 -7.84 -37.68
C ILE A 607 2.00 -7.62 -38.84
N LEU A 608 2.34 -8.66 -39.59
CA LEU A 608 3.24 -8.55 -40.75
C LEU A 608 2.66 -7.63 -41.81
N GLU A 609 1.36 -7.73 -42.08
CA GLU A 609 0.65 -6.82 -43.00
C GLU A 609 0.75 -5.37 -42.51
N TYR A 610 0.48 -5.12 -41.23
CA TYR A 610 0.66 -3.81 -40.63
C TYR A 610 2.09 -3.28 -40.79
N VAL A 611 3.10 -4.09 -40.47
CA VAL A 611 4.52 -3.71 -40.60
C VAL A 611 4.85 -3.34 -42.04
N VAL A 612 4.41 -4.11 -43.04
CA VAL A 612 4.68 -3.80 -44.45
C VAL A 612 4.02 -2.50 -44.87
N ILE A 613 2.76 -2.26 -44.45
CA ILE A 613 2.05 -1.00 -44.71
C ILE A 613 2.79 0.18 -44.07
N GLU A 614 3.22 0.05 -42.82
CA GLU A 614 4.00 1.06 -42.10
C GLU A 614 5.30 1.40 -42.83
N ARG A 615 6.03 0.38 -43.32
CA ARG A 615 7.27 0.57 -44.11
C ARG A 615 7.03 1.27 -45.44
N LEU A 616 5.90 1.01 -46.10
CA LEU A 616 5.49 1.66 -47.35
C LEU A 616 5.02 3.11 -47.15
N ALA A 617 4.38 3.37 -46.00
CA ALA A 617 3.88 4.70 -45.62
C ALA A 617 4.96 5.60 -45.02
N GLN A 618 6.11 5.05 -44.62
CA GLN A 618 7.20 5.82 -44.00
C GLN A 618 7.69 6.95 -44.93
N GLY A 619 7.52 8.19 -44.47
CA GLY A 619 7.99 9.38 -45.18
C GLY A 619 9.51 9.48 -45.26
N GLY A 620 10.02 10.28 -46.20
CA GLY A 620 11.45 10.54 -46.36
C GLY A 620 12.24 9.46 -47.11
N ARG A 621 11.58 8.42 -47.63
CA ARG A 621 12.19 7.38 -48.47
C ARG A 621 11.91 7.65 -49.94
N GLU A 622 12.95 7.92 -50.72
CA GLU A 622 12.81 8.09 -52.15
C GLU A 622 12.42 6.74 -52.81
N LYS A 623 11.36 6.79 -53.64
CA LYS A 623 10.83 5.62 -54.36
C LYS A 623 11.54 5.35 -55.68
N LEU A 624 12.23 6.37 -56.18
CA LEU A 624 13.11 6.30 -57.35
C LEU A 624 14.54 6.42 -56.86
N LYS A 625 15.46 5.80 -57.60
CA LYS A 625 16.90 6.05 -57.43
C LYS A 625 17.24 7.47 -57.90
N ASP A 626 18.45 7.92 -57.57
CA ASP A 626 19.02 9.22 -57.98
C ASP A 626 18.92 9.46 -59.51
N ASP A 627 18.93 8.39 -60.31
CA ASP A 627 18.76 8.44 -61.77
C ASP A 627 17.35 8.86 -62.23
N GLY A 628 16.36 8.93 -61.33
CA GLY A 628 14.97 9.32 -61.60
C GLY A 628 14.14 8.34 -62.44
N LEU A 629 14.76 7.28 -62.97
CA LEU A 629 14.11 6.29 -63.84
C LEU A 629 13.88 4.93 -63.17
N ASN A 630 14.82 4.48 -62.35
CA ASN A 630 14.77 3.16 -61.72
C ASN A 630 14.09 3.23 -60.35
N LEU A 631 13.28 2.22 -60.01
CA LEU A 631 12.73 2.08 -58.66
C LEU A 631 13.85 1.81 -57.65
N SER A 632 13.72 2.36 -56.45
CA SER A 632 14.64 2.12 -55.34
C SER A 632 14.72 0.64 -54.97
N ASP A 633 15.92 0.16 -54.63
CA ASP A 633 16.16 -1.27 -54.37
C ASP A 633 15.32 -1.80 -53.20
N TRP A 634 15.14 -0.98 -52.15
CA TRP A 634 14.29 -1.34 -51.01
C TRP A 634 12.84 -1.61 -51.42
N LEU A 635 12.30 -0.81 -52.35
CA LEU A 635 10.91 -0.90 -52.79
C LEU A 635 10.72 -2.11 -53.69
N GLN A 636 11.70 -2.41 -54.55
CA GLN A 636 11.71 -3.62 -55.37
C GLN A 636 11.81 -4.88 -54.50
N SER A 637 12.69 -4.89 -53.49
CA SER A 637 12.85 -6.01 -52.55
C SER A 637 11.56 -6.24 -51.76
N LEU A 638 10.96 -5.18 -51.23
CA LEU A 638 9.71 -5.27 -50.46
C LEU A 638 8.53 -5.74 -51.32
N ALA A 639 8.39 -5.22 -52.54
CA ALA A 639 7.35 -5.67 -53.48
C ALA A 639 7.57 -7.13 -53.91
N SER A 640 8.83 -7.52 -54.16
CA SER A 640 9.18 -8.92 -54.44
C SER A 640 8.83 -9.82 -53.27
N PHE A 641 9.15 -9.41 -52.04
CA PHE A 641 8.85 -10.16 -50.83
C PHE A 641 7.34 -10.37 -50.67
N TRP A 642 6.54 -9.29 -50.75
CA TRP A 642 5.10 -9.38 -50.63
C TRP A 642 4.44 -10.20 -51.73
N GLY A 643 5.01 -10.20 -52.94
CA GLY A 643 4.54 -11.05 -54.03
C GLY A 643 4.87 -12.54 -53.90
N HIS A 644 5.87 -12.90 -53.07
CA HIS A 644 6.22 -14.30 -52.81
C HIS A 644 5.45 -14.89 -51.62
N LEU A 645 5.05 -14.05 -50.67
CA LEU A 645 4.22 -14.40 -49.52
C LEU A 645 2.79 -14.68 -49.98
#